data_AF-A0A5C9EMQ8-F1
#
_entry.id   AF-A0A5C9EMQ8-F1
#
_cell.length_a   1.000
_cell.length_b   1.000
_cell.length_c   1.000
_cell.angle_alpha   90.00
_cell.angle_beta   90.00
_cell.angle_gamma   90.00
#
_symmetry.space_group_name_H-M   'P 1'
#
loop_
_entity.id
_entity.type
_entity.pdbx_description
1 polymer ?
#
loop_
_entity_poly.entity_id
_entity_poly.type
_entity_poly.pdbx_seq_one_letter_code
_entity_poly.pdbx_strand_id
1 'polypeptide(L)'
;MITTRESINYQFSLIYGYSSPNLENLMVGDIISPGNLTKNLIKDLTKDVIKYLTEYNAMLRDYTGSELYAVEFELINFNEKAASTRIYPKSMMLVPGTYKECESLMLALKPETGYLNVHKSSQSINNISKLFFEVEEYANHPDLNTNETTQVYNVFAQRFSKKLYGELLEEKWNKKLIGLSESLPTDKEQLDTYSKLKSRIEINLHKKPLELNFTEIDFDKIKNPFEGKTALEHLKFSITEPSAGFVAEKTLKLGSNLLNLANFGTIDEFQDKLTYYILNKLKNIKPIIQDDWEEKKLISLVGKQIEEIKTQFDVFNAHCRDFLTSGVKGNLDEILIKLRDFLEENLQNGIIDLKDIYQILKNFIKRIITEKVNIRANFFESSFNYFSELIKRSFETILNNFPKYLLNIRLKKLIQRLTVNLKQEFEKEENPVRLLGNKFIDELKEYLLRTIKKYSLFPKNEIKFDKQIIQKNFSRLINNHLDDFFKNVGLGIKEIISFAEINLKEELNQINSHISKFKKFSGEIHFLLSYILRYSTINRFLKDIPDKEISDPVSFSTKFHRFLEKRLAGINLEWKSLILDWIKDYAKLFFKLDMNRNWTLYEIYNDFINYLEEREYKARDPDNFVNFLDTFISNIVDRKEKHSLIRLYEQYKYFSGIKTEFPKYLRKKIEEEISTFNIEWETDYNLIFISSDNNENSFYEYLKENELKYFSDLIPIPSNLILRHQFTHEELDLFEGDLFQVFAFKYWGEANIAFNLSDNFKKVYREWIKEL
;
A
#
# COMPACT_ATOMS: atom_id res chain seq x y z
N MET A 1 -1.77 -22.91 -20.99
CA MET A 1 -1.49 -23.40 -19.61
C MET A 1 -0.08 -22.94 -19.25
N ILE A 2 0.13 -22.11 -18.21
CA ILE A 2 1.49 -21.83 -17.71
C ILE A 2 2.08 -23.19 -17.33
N THR A 3 3.26 -23.54 -17.84
CA THR A 3 3.84 -24.83 -17.47
C THR A 3 4.03 -24.88 -15.95
N THR A 4 3.86 -26.05 -15.33
CA THR A 4 4.14 -26.25 -13.89
C THR A 4 5.52 -25.70 -13.51
N ARG A 5 6.49 -25.71 -14.43
CA ARG A 5 7.82 -25.13 -14.26
C ARG A 5 7.85 -23.60 -14.18
N GLU A 6 7.17 -22.88 -15.07
CA GLU A 6 7.10 -21.42 -15.03
C GLU A 6 6.35 -20.93 -13.79
N SER A 7 5.26 -21.61 -13.44
CA SER A 7 4.47 -21.32 -12.25
C SER A 7 5.23 -21.60 -10.95
N ILE A 8 6.08 -22.63 -10.91
CA ILE A 8 7.07 -22.82 -9.83
C ILE A 8 8.09 -21.67 -9.81
N ASN A 9 8.60 -21.23 -10.96
CA ASN A 9 9.58 -20.13 -11.01
C ASN A 9 8.99 -18.79 -10.54
N TYR A 10 7.70 -18.52 -10.75
CA TYR A 10 7.04 -17.32 -10.19
C TYR A 10 7.09 -17.31 -8.65
N GLN A 11 7.09 -18.48 -8.01
CA GLN A 11 7.20 -18.58 -6.56
C GLN A 11 8.60 -18.29 -6.03
N PHE A 12 9.63 -18.22 -6.88
CA PHE A 12 11.01 -17.91 -6.49
C PHE A 12 11.49 -16.70 -7.29
N SER A 13 10.80 -15.57 -7.12
CA SER A 13 11.24 -14.33 -7.77
C SER A 13 12.11 -13.51 -6.82
N LEU A 14 13.14 -12.88 -7.36
CA LEU A 14 14.03 -11.99 -6.61
C LEU A 14 14.19 -10.66 -7.34
N ILE A 15 14.01 -9.57 -6.62
CA ILE A 15 14.29 -8.20 -7.09
C ILE A 15 15.46 -7.68 -6.26
N TYR A 16 16.54 -7.30 -6.94
CA TYR A 16 17.71 -6.67 -6.34
C TYR A 16 17.83 -5.23 -6.81
N GLY A 17 18.15 -4.33 -5.89
CA GLY A 17 18.41 -2.92 -6.17
C GLY A 17 19.63 -2.41 -5.44
N TYR A 18 20.34 -1.46 -6.04
CA TYR A 18 21.47 -0.73 -5.47
C TYR A 18 21.39 0.75 -5.86
N SER A 19 21.68 1.63 -4.89
CA SER A 19 21.91 3.05 -5.10
C SER A 19 23.11 3.55 -4.34
N SER A 20 23.86 4.46 -4.96
CA SER A 20 24.94 5.20 -4.32
C SER A 20 24.71 6.71 -4.44
N PRO A 21 24.96 7.48 -3.37
CA PRO A 21 24.91 8.95 -3.42
C PRO A 21 26.17 9.57 -4.04
N ASN A 22 27.28 8.83 -4.15
CA ASN A 22 28.55 9.36 -4.68
C ASN A 22 28.53 9.62 -6.19
N LEU A 23 27.58 9.04 -6.91
CA LEU A 23 27.33 9.28 -8.32
C LEU A 23 25.88 9.75 -8.48
N GLU A 24 25.68 11.03 -8.82
CA GLU A 24 24.35 11.56 -9.13
C GLU A 24 23.65 10.62 -10.13
N ASN A 25 22.58 9.96 -9.68
CA ASN A 25 21.70 9.07 -10.45
C ASN A 25 22.18 7.62 -10.71
N LEU A 26 23.20 7.09 -10.01
CA LEU A 26 23.50 5.65 -10.13
C LEU A 26 22.51 4.81 -9.33
N MET A 27 21.47 4.32 -10.03
CA MET A 27 20.56 3.29 -9.54
C MET A 27 20.53 2.14 -10.54
N VAL A 28 20.91 0.95 -10.06
CA VAL A 28 20.93 -0.28 -10.85
C VAL A 28 20.24 -1.41 -10.09
N GLY A 29 19.63 -2.31 -10.83
CA GLY A 29 18.90 -3.42 -10.26
C GLY A 29 18.69 -4.53 -11.27
N ASP A 30 18.25 -5.67 -10.79
CA ASP A 30 17.92 -6.81 -11.61
C ASP A 30 16.72 -7.56 -11.02
N ILE A 31 15.93 -8.19 -11.90
CA ILE A 31 14.77 -8.97 -11.51
C ILE A 31 14.95 -10.37 -12.08
N ILE A 32 15.07 -11.34 -11.19
CA ILE A 32 14.95 -12.75 -11.50
C ILE A 32 13.47 -13.10 -11.32
N SER A 33 12.70 -12.96 -12.39
CA SER A 33 11.31 -13.42 -12.47
C SER A 33 11.07 -14.10 -13.82
N PRO A 34 9.99 -14.89 -13.98
CA PRO A 34 9.63 -15.44 -15.28
C PRO A 34 9.08 -14.37 -16.24
N GLY A 35 8.76 -13.17 -15.73
CA GLY A 35 8.31 -12.04 -16.52
C GLY A 35 9.45 -11.50 -17.39
N ASN A 36 9.22 -11.46 -18.69
CA ASN A 36 10.16 -10.91 -19.65
C ASN A 36 10.13 -9.37 -19.62
N LEU A 37 10.71 -8.74 -18.59
CA LEU A 37 10.79 -7.27 -18.46
C LEU A 37 11.97 -6.66 -19.23
N THR A 38 11.83 -5.43 -19.72
CA THR A 38 12.96 -4.66 -20.28
C THR A 38 13.84 -4.08 -19.18
N LYS A 39 15.13 -3.85 -19.48
CA LYS A 39 16.10 -3.23 -18.55
C LYS A 39 15.66 -1.84 -18.05
N ASN A 40 14.92 -1.07 -18.88
CA ASN A 40 14.43 0.25 -18.49
C ASN A 40 13.36 0.16 -17.41
N LEU A 41 12.41 -0.77 -17.57
CA LEU A 41 11.32 -0.96 -16.60
C LEU A 41 11.86 -1.52 -15.27
N ILE A 42 12.88 -2.39 -15.32
CA ILE A 42 13.62 -2.86 -14.14
C ILE A 42 14.27 -1.68 -13.40
N LYS A 43 14.90 -0.75 -14.12
CA LYS A 43 15.53 0.44 -13.54
C LYS A 43 14.50 1.34 -12.85
N ASP A 44 13.36 1.61 -13.49
CA ASP A 44 12.32 2.47 -12.92
C ASP A 44 11.68 1.83 -11.68
N LEU A 45 11.39 0.53 -11.71
CA LEU A 45 10.90 -0.20 -10.54
C LEU A 45 11.90 -0.17 -9.39
N THR A 46 13.19 -0.32 -9.68
CA THR A 46 14.25 -0.27 -8.65
C THR A 46 14.31 1.10 -7.97
N LYS A 47 14.19 2.19 -8.74
CA LYS A 47 14.14 3.56 -8.21
C LYS A 47 12.99 3.75 -7.23
N ASP A 48 11.79 3.29 -7.60
CA ASP A 48 10.60 3.43 -6.77
C ASP A 48 10.77 2.68 -5.44
N VAL A 49 11.29 1.45 -5.48
CA VAL A 49 11.50 0.63 -4.26
C VAL A 49 12.51 1.30 -3.32
N ILE A 50 13.65 1.77 -3.84
CA ILE A 50 14.69 2.45 -3.04
C ILE A 50 14.11 3.71 -2.40
N LYS A 51 13.42 4.56 -3.18
CA LYS A 51 12.78 5.77 -2.66
C LYS A 51 11.80 5.45 -1.51
N TYR A 52 10.95 4.43 -1.68
CA TYR A 52 10.03 4.01 -0.63
C TYR A 52 10.77 3.54 0.63
N LEU A 53 11.86 2.80 0.49
CA LEU A 53 12.67 2.33 1.61
C LEU A 53 13.32 3.51 2.36
N THR A 54 13.91 4.47 1.65
CA THR A 54 14.55 5.65 2.26
C THR A 54 13.52 6.49 3.02
N GLU A 55 12.34 6.75 2.42
CA GLU A 55 11.24 7.46 3.09
C GLU A 55 10.73 6.71 4.32
N TYR A 56 10.61 5.37 4.22
CA TYR A 56 10.17 4.53 5.32
C TYR A 56 11.19 4.47 6.46
N ASN A 57 12.49 4.35 6.17
CA ASN A 57 13.56 4.38 7.17
C ASN A 57 13.66 5.76 7.87
N ALA A 58 13.50 6.86 7.13
CA ALA A 58 13.46 8.19 7.74
C ALA A 58 12.30 8.33 8.74
N MET A 59 11.14 7.76 8.39
CA MET A 59 9.99 7.68 9.31
C MET A 59 10.29 6.77 10.51
N LEU A 60 10.86 5.59 10.31
CA LEU A 60 11.20 4.68 11.41
C LEU A 60 12.19 5.33 12.40
N ARG A 61 13.19 6.07 11.93
CA ARG A 61 14.14 6.79 12.80
C ARG A 61 13.43 7.80 13.71
N ASP A 62 12.44 8.54 13.19
CA ASP A 62 11.68 9.51 13.98
C ASP A 62 10.75 8.86 15.01
N TYR A 63 10.05 7.78 14.61
CA TYR A 63 9.02 7.15 15.43
C TYR A 63 9.54 6.06 16.37
N THR A 64 10.64 5.37 16.03
CA THR A 64 11.15 4.20 16.77
C THR A 64 12.63 4.29 17.15
N GLY A 65 13.40 5.22 16.55
CA GLY A 65 14.85 5.26 16.71
C GLY A 65 15.59 4.13 15.98
N SER A 66 14.90 3.43 15.09
CA SER A 66 15.39 2.21 14.45
C SER A 66 15.25 2.33 12.93
N GLU A 67 15.90 1.42 12.21
CA GLU A 67 15.77 1.23 10.77
C GLU A 67 15.23 -0.16 10.44
N LEU A 68 14.69 -0.32 9.24
CA LEU A 68 14.26 -1.62 8.77
C LEU A 68 15.46 -2.56 8.69
N TYR A 69 15.40 -3.67 9.42
CA TYR A 69 16.36 -4.78 9.26
C TYR A 69 15.81 -5.83 8.29
N ALA A 70 14.53 -6.19 8.44
CA ALA A 70 13.80 -7.02 7.51
C ALA A 70 12.29 -6.94 7.76
N VAL A 71 11.50 -7.20 6.72
CA VAL A 71 10.05 -7.40 6.85
C VAL A 71 9.60 -8.59 6.01
N GLU A 72 8.75 -9.43 6.59
CA GLU A 72 8.12 -10.56 5.93
C GLU A 72 6.60 -10.37 5.90
N PHE A 73 6.01 -10.49 4.72
CA PHE A 73 4.58 -10.49 4.47
C PHE A 73 4.11 -11.89 4.09
N GLU A 74 3.04 -12.35 4.71
CA GLU A 74 2.23 -13.46 4.23
C GLU A 74 1.35 -12.96 3.07
N LEU A 75 1.26 -13.74 1.99
CA LEU A 75 0.47 -13.40 0.82
C LEU A 75 -0.81 -14.23 0.83
N ILE A 76 -1.94 -13.56 1.06
CA ILE A 76 -3.25 -14.19 1.07
C ILE A 76 -3.94 -13.94 -0.26
N ASN A 77 -4.54 -14.98 -0.84
CA ASN A 77 -5.35 -14.86 -2.04
C ASN A 77 -6.82 -14.64 -1.66
N PHE A 78 -7.41 -13.54 -2.11
CA PHE A 78 -8.83 -13.27 -1.85
C PHE A 78 -9.78 -14.00 -2.82
N ASN A 79 -9.27 -14.51 -3.94
CA ASN A 79 -9.98 -15.25 -4.98
C ASN A 79 -9.79 -16.77 -4.79
N GLU A 80 -10.69 -17.39 -4.02
CA GLU A 80 -10.69 -18.82 -3.70
C GLU A 80 -10.61 -19.73 -4.95
N LYS A 81 -11.29 -19.37 -6.05
CA LYS A 81 -11.26 -20.14 -7.31
C LYS A 81 -9.86 -20.09 -7.95
N ALA A 82 -9.24 -18.93 -8.00
CA ALA A 82 -7.88 -18.78 -8.52
C ALA A 82 -6.84 -19.48 -7.61
N ALA A 83 -7.04 -19.43 -6.30
CA ALA A 83 -6.16 -20.09 -5.32
C ALA A 83 -6.09 -21.62 -5.52
N SER A 84 -7.17 -22.24 -6.00
CA SER A 84 -7.21 -23.69 -6.27
C SER A 84 -6.56 -24.12 -7.59
N THR A 85 -6.36 -23.19 -8.52
CA THR A 85 -5.93 -23.49 -9.90
C THR A 85 -4.56 -22.93 -10.27
N ARG A 86 -4.08 -21.89 -9.57
CA ARG A 86 -2.80 -21.22 -9.81
C ARG A 86 -1.85 -21.40 -8.63
N ILE A 87 -0.56 -21.44 -8.94
CA ILE A 87 0.51 -21.62 -7.96
C ILE A 87 1.04 -20.23 -7.57
N TYR A 88 0.70 -19.77 -6.37
CA TYR A 88 1.11 -18.46 -5.86
C TYR A 88 2.26 -18.55 -4.85
N PRO A 89 3.12 -17.52 -4.74
CA PRO A 89 3.99 -17.37 -3.58
C PRO A 89 3.13 -17.20 -2.32
N LYS A 90 3.55 -17.80 -1.20
CA LYS A 90 2.87 -17.66 0.09
C LYS A 90 3.45 -16.55 0.94
N SER A 91 4.63 -16.04 0.61
CA SER A 91 5.22 -14.91 1.32
C SER A 91 6.15 -14.08 0.45
N MET A 92 6.34 -12.85 0.90
CA MET A 92 7.20 -11.83 0.32
C MET A 92 8.10 -11.29 1.43
N MET A 93 9.40 -11.18 1.18
CA MET A 93 10.37 -10.76 2.17
C MET A 93 11.25 -9.66 1.62
N LEU A 94 11.33 -8.53 2.33
CA LEU A 94 12.21 -7.43 2.02
C LEU A 94 13.37 -7.40 3.03
N VAL A 95 14.59 -7.41 2.53
CA VAL A 95 15.82 -7.25 3.31
C VAL A 95 16.63 -6.10 2.71
N PRO A 96 16.74 -4.96 3.41
CA PRO A 96 17.70 -3.93 3.06
C PRO A 96 19.13 -4.35 3.45
N GLY A 97 20.11 -3.80 2.74
CA GLY A 97 21.51 -3.85 3.13
C GLY A 97 22.18 -2.52 2.90
N THR A 98 23.13 -2.19 3.78
CA THR A 98 23.79 -0.88 3.81
C THR A 98 25.29 -1.06 3.95
N TYR A 99 26.04 -0.25 3.21
CA TYR A 99 27.49 -0.15 3.37
C TYR A 99 27.95 1.28 3.08
N LYS A 100 28.55 1.94 4.07
CA LYS A 100 28.82 3.39 4.05
C LYS A 100 27.52 4.17 3.74
N GLU A 101 27.51 4.99 2.70
CA GLU A 101 26.33 5.75 2.25
C GLU A 101 25.51 5.01 1.17
N CYS A 102 25.93 3.80 0.76
CA CYS A 102 25.27 3.05 -0.29
C CYS A 102 24.15 2.18 0.27
N GLU A 103 23.01 2.19 -0.41
CA GLU A 103 21.83 1.41 -0.06
C GLU A 103 21.62 0.30 -1.09
N SER A 104 21.27 -0.88 -0.61
CA SER A 104 20.88 -2.01 -1.43
C SER A 104 19.67 -2.69 -0.85
N LEU A 105 18.94 -3.43 -1.67
CA LEU A 105 17.75 -4.14 -1.21
C LEU A 105 17.55 -5.44 -1.97
N MET A 106 16.91 -6.37 -1.27
CA MET A 106 16.44 -7.63 -1.81
C MET A 106 14.97 -7.80 -1.47
N LEU A 107 14.12 -7.93 -2.48
CA LEU A 107 12.74 -8.39 -2.34
C LEU A 107 12.65 -9.81 -2.90
N ALA A 108 12.32 -10.78 -2.05
CA ALA A 108 12.19 -12.19 -2.42
C ALA A 108 10.74 -12.66 -2.26
N LEU A 109 10.18 -13.28 -3.31
CA LEU A 109 8.93 -14.03 -3.27
C LEU A 109 9.25 -15.51 -3.07
N LYS A 110 8.49 -16.19 -2.20
CA LYS A 110 8.73 -17.59 -1.84
C LYS A 110 7.45 -18.40 -1.64
N PRO A 111 7.48 -19.74 -1.84
CA PRO A 111 6.30 -20.61 -1.72
C PRO A 111 5.87 -20.93 -0.28
N GLU A 112 6.67 -20.61 0.74
CA GLU A 112 6.43 -21.00 2.14
C GLU A 112 6.89 -19.87 3.09
N THR A 113 6.17 -19.63 4.20
CA THR A 113 6.50 -18.62 5.22
C THR A 113 7.67 -19.04 6.11
N GLY A 114 8.52 -18.11 6.56
CA GLY A 114 9.55 -18.32 7.60
C GLY A 114 10.81 -19.12 7.21
N TYR A 115 10.93 -19.63 5.99
CA TYR A 115 12.04 -20.53 5.61
C TYR A 115 13.40 -19.86 5.36
N LEU A 116 13.47 -18.55 5.17
CA LEU A 116 14.75 -17.87 4.85
C LEU A 116 15.54 -17.55 6.12
N ASN A 117 16.87 -17.62 6.11
CA ASN A 117 17.66 -17.08 7.23
C ASN A 117 17.87 -15.57 6.99
N VAL A 118 17.08 -14.76 7.69
CA VAL A 118 17.12 -13.29 7.58
C VAL A 118 18.51 -12.73 7.84
N HIS A 119 19.20 -13.26 8.84
CA HIS A 119 20.51 -12.77 9.26
C HIS A 119 21.59 -13.06 8.23
N LYS A 120 21.63 -14.29 7.72
CA LYS A 120 22.56 -14.65 6.64
C LYS A 120 22.26 -13.89 5.35
N SER A 121 20.99 -13.74 5.00
CA SER A 121 20.60 -12.97 3.81
C SER A 121 20.97 -11.49 3.94
N SER A 122 20.80 -10.89 5.12
CA SER A 122 21.28 -9.53 5.41
C SER A 122 22.80 -9.44 5.28
N GLN A 123 23.56 -10.41 5.80
CA GLN A 123 25.02 -10.47 5.63
C GLN A 123 25.42 -10.58 4.16
N SER A 124 24.78 -11.46 3.38
CA SER A 124 25.02 -11.61 1.95
C SER A 124 24.77 -10.30 1.19
N ILE A 125 23.67 -9.61 1.48
CA ILE A 125 23.36 -8.33 0.85
C ILE A 125 24.41 -7.28 1.22
N ASN A 126 24.75 -7.13 2.50
CA ASN A 126 25.78 -6.18 2.94
C ASN A 126 27.15 -6.45 2.30
N ASN A 127 27.53 -7.73 2.17
CA ASN A 127 28.75 -8.13 1.47
C ASN A 127 28.68 -7.74 -0.02
N ILE A 128 27.52 -7.89 -0.66
CA ILE A 128 27.31 -7.45 -2.04
C ILE A 128 27.34 -5.94 -2.15
N SER A 129 26.75 -5.19 -1.22
CA SER A 129 26.83 -3.72 -1.19
C SER A 129 28.28 -3.26 -1.13
N LYS A 130 29.11 -3.92 -0.31
CA LYS A 130 30.56 -3.68 -0.24
C LYS A 130 31.25 -3.94 -1.57
N LEU A 131 30.99 -5.09 -2.20
CA LEU A 131 31.57 -5.42 -3.51
C LEU A 131 31.12 -4.44 -4.60
N PHE A 132 29.87 -3.98 -4.55
CA PHE A 132 29.35 -2.97 -5.48
C PHE A 132 30.04 -1.63 -5.31
N PHE A 133 30.27 -1.21 -4.07
CA PHE A 133 31.03 0.00 -3.76
C PHE A 133 32.47 -0.10 -4.29
N GLU A 134 33.12 -1.26 -4.17
CA GLU A 134 34.44 -1.48 -4.79
C GLU A 134 34.36 -1.34 -6.31
N VAL A 135 33.36 -1.95 -6.97
CA VAL A 135 33.13 -1.79 -8.42
C VAL A 135 32.90 -0.33 -8.80
N GLU A 136 32.25 0.45 -7.95
CA GLU A 136 32.03 1.88 -8.15
C GLU A 136 33.35 2.68 -8.18
N GLU A 137 34.27 2.38 -7.25
CA GLU A 137 35.61 2.98 -7.26
C GLU A 137 36.37 2.66 -8.55
N TYR A 138 36.22 1.45 -9.10
CA TYR A 138 36.85 1.05 -10.37
C TYR A 138 36.16 1.63 -11.62
N ALA A 139 34.84 1.76 -11.62
CA ALA A 139 34.06 2.21 -12.77
C ALA A 139 34.10 3.74 -12.97
N ASN A 140 34.62 4.49 -12.00
CA ASN A 140 34.91 5.92 -12.10
C ASN A 140 36.20 6.25 -12.90
N HIS A 141 36.67 5.32 -13.74
CA HIS A 141 37.83 5.53 -14.60
C HIS A 141 37.52 6.54 -15.72
N PRO A 142 38.42 7.51 -16.01
CA PRO A 142 38.18 8.56 -17.02
C PRO A 142 37.99 8.07 -18.46
N ASP A 143 38.31 6.80 -18.73
CA ASP A 143 38.21 6.20 -20.08
C ASP A 143 36.82 5.62 -20.40
N LEU A 144 35.93 5.50 -19.42
CA LEU A 144 34.57 4.97 -19.63
C LEU A 144 33.58 6.11 -19.89
N ASN A 145 32.82 6.00 -20.97
CA ASN A 145 31.69 6.90 -21.17
C ASN A 145 30.48 6.48 -20.30
N THR A 146 29.53 7.41 -20.08
CA THR A 146 28.37 7.19 -19.21
C THR A 146 27.52 5.96 -19.58
N ASN A 147 27.44 5.61 -20.87
CA ASN A 147 26.71 4.43 -21.34
C ASN A 147 27.46 3.13 -21.00
N GLU A 148 28.78 3.09 -21.20
CA GLU A 148 29.65 1.96 -20.86
C GLU A 148 29.67 1.72 -19.35
N THR A 149 29.85 2.79 -18.56
CA THR A 149 29.75 2.76 -17.10
C THR A 149 28.43 2.13 -16.65
N THR A 150 27.31 2.58 -17.23
CA THR A 150 25.96 2.01 -16.94
C THR A 150 25.85 0.53 -17.33
N GLN A 151 26.47 0.11 -18.45
CA GLN A 151 26.47 -1.29 -18.86
C GLN A 151 27.26 -2.18 -17.88
N VAL A 152 28.43 -1.72 -17.42
CA VAL A 152 29.24 -2.42 -16.42
C VAL A 152 28.42 -2.68 -15.15
N TYR A 153 27.79 -1.63 -14.60
CA TYR A 153 26.96 -1.79 -13.40
C TYR A 153 25.78 -2.74 -13.58
N ASN A 154 25.10 -2.71 -14.73
CA ASN A 154 24.02 -3.65 -15.03
C ASN A 154 24.51 -5.11 -15.08
N VAL A 155 25.69 -5.36 -15.65
CA VAL A 155 26.28 -6.72 -15.68
C VAL A 155 26.60 -7.20 -14.28
N PHE A 156 27.15 -6.33 -13.43
CA PHE A 156 27.40 -6.67 -12.03
C PHE A 156 26.10 -6.91 -11.26
N ALA A 157 25.07 -6.07 -11.41
CA ALA A 157 23.75 -6.27 -10.81
C ALA A 157 23.18 -7.65 -11.16
N GLN A 158 23.28 -8.05 -12.43
CA GLN A 158 22.84 -9.36 -12.91
C GLN A 158 23.64 -10.55 -12.36
N ARG A 159 24.94 -10.37 -12.09
CA ARG A 159 25.76 -11.43 -11.50
C ARG A 159 25.47 -11.58 -10.01
N PHE A 160 25.32 -10.46 -9.31
CA PHE A 160 25.03 -10.45 -7.88
C PHE A 160 23.60 -10.92 -7.58
N SER A 161 22.61 -10.56 -8.39
CA SER A 161 21.25 -11.09 -8.28
C SER A 161 21.22 -12.62 -8.40
N LYS A 162 21.96 -13.19 -9.37
CA LYS A 162 22.07 -14.64 -9.55
C LYS A 162 22.79 -15.32 -8.39
N LYS A 163 23.84 -14.69 -7.86
CA LYS A 163 24.55 -15.17 -6.67
C LYS A 163 23.61 -15.22 -5.46
N LEU A 164 22.92 -14.11 -5.16
CA LEU A 164 21.91 -14.05 -4.11
C LEU A 164 20.85 -15.13 -4.29
N TYR A 165 20.32 -15.27 -5.51
CA TYR A 165 19.32 -16.28 -5.82
C TYR A 165 19.82 -17.71 -5.55
N GLY A 166 21.06 -18.02 -5.91
CA GLY A 166 21.71 -19.30 -5.60
C GLY A 166 21.83 -19.55 -4.09
N GLU A 167 22.34 -18.57 -3.36
CA GLU A 167 22.51 -18.64 -1.90
C GLU A 167 21.16 -18.87 -1.18
N LEU A 168 20.10 -18.14 -1.58
CA LEU A 168 18.76 -18.30 -1.00
C LEU A 168 18.16 -19.68 -1.26
N LEU A 169 18.41 -20.24 -2.45
CA LEU A 169 17.98 -21.59 -2.78
C LEU A 169 18.72 -22.63 -1.93
N GLU A 170 20.06 -22.54 -1.85
CA GLU A 170 20.87 -23.45 -1.04
C GLU A 170 20.43 -23.44 0.44
N GLU A 171 20.13 -22.27 1.00
CA GLU A 171 19.65 -22.16 2.38
C GLU A 171 18.31 -22.86 2.62
N LYS A 172 17.39 -22.84 1.64
CA LYS A 172 16.14 -23.60 1.72
C LYS A 172 16.41 -25.10 1.89
N TRP A 173 17.40 -25.64 1.17
CA TRP A 173 17.79 -27.04 1.28
C TRP A 173 18.50 -27.32 2.60
N ASN A 174 19.39 -26.43 3.03
CA ASN A 174 20.15 -26.59 4.27
C ASN A 174 19.26 -26.58 5.52
N LYS A 175 18.21 -25.75 5.61
CA LYS A 175 17.28 -25.79 6.77
C LYS A 175 16.44 -27.08 6.84
N LYS A 176 16.11 -27.71 5.72
CA LYS A 176 15.38 -29.00 5.71
C LYS A 176 16.27 -30.18 6.10
N LEU A 177 17.59 -30.05 5.91
CA LEU A 177 18.56 -31.13 6.08
C LEU A 177 19.42 -31.00 7.35
N ILE A 178 19.59 -29.77 7.85
CA ILE A 178 20.47 -29.45 8.98
C ILE A 178 19.67 -28.50 9.86
N GLY A 179 19.05 -29.04 10.93
CA GLY A 179 18.46 -28.21 11.98
C GLY A 179 19.51 -27.19 12.42
N LEU A 180 19.16 -25.90 12.35
CA LEU A 180 20.07 -24.83 12.74
C LEU A 180 20.51 -25.04 14.19
N SER A 181 21.82 -25.10 14.41
CA SER A 181 22.44 -25.34 15.72
C SER A 181 22.66 -24.05 16.54
N GLU A 182 22.41 -22.88 15.96
CA GLU A 182 22.65 -21.57 16.59
C GLU A 182 21.34 -20.79 16.74
N SER A 183 21.04 -20.34 17.97
CA SER A 183 19.91 -19.46 18.28
C SER A 183 20.19 -18.04 17.80
N LEU A 184 19.27 -17.46 17.02
CA LEU A 184 19.37 -16.10 16.50
C LEU A 184 18.78 -15.09 17.51
N PRO A 185 19.27 -13.84 17.54
CA PRO A 185 18.78 -12.82 18.48
C PRO A 185 17.31 -12.41 18.26
N THR A 186 16.73 -12.80 17.12
CA THR A 186 15.31 -12.58 16.77
C THR A 186 14.44 -13.82 17.01
N ASP A 187 15.00 -14.90 17.58
CA ASP A 187 14.23 -16.09 17.93
C ASP A 187 13.38 -15.84 19.17
N LYS A 188 12.18 -16.43 19.21
CA LYS A 188 11.20 -16.20 20.29
C LYS A 188 11.76 -16.44 21.70
N GLU A 189 12.74 -17.32 21.85
CA GLU A 189 13.37 -17.64 23.13
C GLU A 189 14.30 -16.52 23.64
N GLN A 190 14.78 -15.66 22.74
CA GLN A 190 15.66 -14.53 23.05
C GLN A 190 14.91 -13.20 23.15
N LEU A 191 13.60 -13.20 22.85
CA LEU A 191 12.77 -12.00 22.79
C LEU A 191 11.82 -11.91 23.98
N ASP A 192 11.81 -10.76 24.65
CA ASP A 192 10.87 -10.43 25.71
C ASP A 192 9.75 -9.57 25.14
N THR A 193 8.49 -10.04 25.19
CA THR A 193 7.32 -9.27 24.75
C THR A 193 6.92 -8.26 25.81
N TYR A 194 6.86 -6.98 25.44
CA TYR A 194 6.50 -5.89 26.36
C TYR A 194 5.23 -5.14 25.98
N SER A 195 4.69 -5.31 24.76
CA SER A 195 3.44 -4.67 24.35
C SER A 195 2.66 -5.52 23.35
N LYS A 196 1.33 -5.32 23.32
CA LYS A 196 0.42 -5.98 22.37
C LYS A 196 -0.66 -5.02 21.89
N LEU A 197 -0.92 -5.05 20.59
CA LEU A 197 -1.96 -4.29 19.91
C LEU A 197 -2.94 -5.27 19.24
N LYS A 198 -4.24 -4.99 19.32
CA LYS A 198 -5.30 -5.67 18.57
C LYS A 198 -6.04 -4.66 17.70
N SER A 199 -6.36 -5.05 16.47
CA SER A 199 -7.09 -4.19 15.55
C SER A 199 -7.89 -5.02 14.56
N ARG A 200 -8.85 -4.39 13.89
CA ARG A 200 -9.54 -4.94 12.73
C ARG A 200 -8.91 -4.44 11.44
N ILE A 201 -8.94 -5.27 10.40
CA ILE A 201 -8.43 -4.93 9.06
C ILE A 201 -9.59 -4.75 8.10
N GLU A 202 -9.58 -3.64 7.37
CA GLU A 202 -10.44 -3.42 6.21
C GLU A 202 -9.62 -3.45 4.92
N ILE A 203 -10.10 -4.19 3.92
CA ILE A 203 -9.45 -4.34 2.62
C ILE A 203 -10.08 -3.37 1.61
N ASN A 204 -9.30 -2.41 1.13
CA ASN A 204 -9.72 -1.45 0.11
C ASN A 204 -9.62 -2.04 -1.31
N LEU A 205 -10.58 -2.88 -1.68
CA LEU A 205 -10.66 -3.55 -2.99
C LEU A 205 -10.78 -2.61 -4.22
N HIS A 206 -10.98 -1.32 -3.97
CA HIS A 206 -11.12 -0.32 -5.02
C HIS A 206 -9.84 0.42 -5.37
N LYS A 207 -8.84 0.39 -4.52
CA LYS A 207 -7.55 0.99 -4.81
C LYS A 207 -6.67 0.00 -5.56
N LYS A 208 -5.80 0.54 -6.39
CA LYS A 208 -4.74 -0.20 -7.09
C LYS A 208 -3.43 0.52 -6.79
N PRO A 209 -2.51 -0.10 -6.02
CA PRO A 209 -2.62 -1.43 -5.41
C PRO A 209 -3.67 -1.53 -4.31
N LEU A 210 -4.04 -2.77 -3.97
CA LEU A 210 -4.96 -3.06 -2.86
C LEU A 210 -4.34 -2.59 -1.55
N GLU A 211 -5.04 -1.74 -0.81
CA GLU A 211 -4.58 -1.21 0.48
C GLU A 211 -5.32 -1.86 1.65
N LEU A 212 -4.61 -2.07 2.76
CA LEU A 212 -5.17 -2.52 4.04
C LEU A 212 -5.18 -1.35 5.01
N ASN A 213 -6.27 -1.18 5.75
CA ASN A 213 -6.38 -0.19 6.80
C ASN A 213 -6.71 -0.86 8.13
N PHE A 214 -6.16 -0.33 9.22
CA PHE A 214 -6.61 -0.67 10.56
C PHE A 214 -7.85 0.12 10.95
N THR A 215 -8.80 -0.56 11.56
CA THR A 215 -9.98 0.00 12.22
C THR A 215 -9.99 -0.45 13.68
N GLU A 216 -10.46 0.41 14.59
CA GLU A 216 -10.60 0.09 16.01
C GLU A 216 -9.31 -0.48 16.64
N ILE A 217 -8.26 0.35 16.74
CA ILE A 217 -7.01 -0.05 17.39
C ILE A 217 -7.22 -0.06 18.92
N ASP A 218 -7.02 -1.23 19.53
CA ASP A 218 -7.09 -1.47 20.96
C ASP A 218 -5.73 -1.95 21.47
N PHE A 219 -5.29 -1.39 22.60
CA PHE A 219 -3.94 -1.60 23.12
C PHE A 219 -3.96 -2.24 24.49
N ASP A 220 -3.33 -3.40 24.59
CA ASP A 220 -3.14 -4.12 25.84
C ASP A 220 -1.74 -3.80 26.38
N LYS A 221 -1.64 -2.94 27.39
CA LYS A 221 -0.38 -2.71 28.12
C LYS A 221 -0.03 -3.98 28.91
N ILE A 222 0.94 -4.75 28.40
CA ILE A 222 1.50 -5.91 29.10
C ILE A 222 2.39 -5.41 30.24
N LYS A 223 2.37 -6.11 31.39
CA LYS A 223 3.27 -5.81 32.50
C LYS A 223 4.73 -5.90 31.99
N ASN A 224 5.52 -4.85 32.19
CA ASN A 224 6.91 -4.80 31.73
C ASN A 224 7.66 -6.06 32.23
N PRO A 225 8.37 -6.79 31.35
CA PRO A 225 9.19 -7.94 31.76
C PRO A 225 10.38 -7.57 32.66
N PHE A 226 10.70 -6.28 32.79
CA PHE A 226 11.82 -5.77 33.57
C PHE A 226 11.38 -5.08 34.88
N GLU A 227 12.23 -5.11 35.91
CA GLU A 227 11.99 -4.48 37.22
C GLU A 227 13.14 -3.53 37.63
N GLY A 228 12.85 -2.49 38.41
CA GLY A 228 13.89 -1.60 38.95
C GLY A 228 14.59 -0.74 37.88
N LYS A 229 15.94 -0.64 37.96
CA LYS A 229 16.74 0.20 37.05
C LYS A 229 16.70 -0.27 35.60
N THR A 230 16.64 -1.58 35.36
CA THR A 230 16.59 -2.14 34.00
C THR A 230 15.28 -1.80 33.29
N ALA A 231 14.18 -1.68 34.03
CA ALA A 231 12.91 -1.19 33.48
C ALA A 231 12.99 0.26 32.99
N LEU A 232 13.75 1.13 33.70
CA LEU A 232 13.96 2.52 33.30
C LEU A 232 14.84 2.64 32.07
N GLU A 233 15.90 1.84 32.00
CA GLU A 233 16.78 1.80 30.84
C GLU A 233 16.05 1.23 29.63
N HIS A 234 15.26 0.17 29.80
CA HIS A 234 14.41 -0.38 28.75
C HIS A 234 13.42 0.66 28.19
N LEU A 235 12.77 1.45 29.06
CA LEU A 235 11.86 2.52 28.63
C LEU A 235 12.50 3.48 27.62
N LYS A 236 13.79 3.82 27.80
CA LYS A 236 14.54 4.74 26.91
C LYS A 236 14.62 4.19 25.48
N PHE A 237 14.57 2.87 25.28
CA PHE A 237 14.66 2.20 23.99
C PHE A 237 13.36 1.54 23.52
N SER A 238 12.30 1.53 24.34
CA SER A 238 11.00 0.95 24.01
C SER A 238 10.22 1.79 22.99
N ILE A 239 9.43 1.15 22.11
CA ILE A 239 8.55 1.88 21.20
C ILE A 239 7.20 2.13 21.89
N THR A 240 6.74 3.37 21.83
CA THR A 240 5.45 3.77 22.37
C THR A 240 4.28 3.26 21.56
N GLU A 241 3.13 3.20 22.22
CA GLU A 241 1.88 2.67 21.71
C GLU A 241 1.45 3.28 20.34
N PRO A 242 1.19 4.60 20.21
CA PRO A 242 0.80 5.17 18.93
C PRO A 242 1.91 5.16 17.89
N SER A 243 3.18 5.16 18.28
CA SER A 243 4.28 4.97 17.33
C SER A 243 4.24 3.57 16.72
N ALA A 244 3.99 2.54 17.53
CA ALA A 244 3.84 1.17 17.06
C ALA A 244 2.62 1.03 16.14
N GLY A 245 1.48 1.63 16.49
CA GLY A 245 0.28 1.65 15.64
C GLY A 245 0.53 2.32 14.29
N PHE A 246 1.18 3.49 14.28
CA PHE A 246 1.54 4.21 13.07
C PHE A 246 2.52 3.43 12.19
N VAL A 247 3.56 2.84 12.78
CA VAL A 247 4.53 2.00 12.06
C VAL A 247 3.83 0.81 11.42
N ALA A 248 2.94 0.14 12.16
CA ALA A 248 2.18 -1.00 11.64
C ALA A 248 1.29 -0.58 10.45
N GLU A 249 0.59 0.56 10.53
CA GLU A 249 -0.23 1.08 9.42
C GLU A 249 0.62 1.39 8.18
N LYS A 250 1.78 2.04 8.36
CA LYS A 250 2.70 2.31 7.24
C LYS A 250 3.32 1.04 6.67
N THR A 251 3.49 0.01 7.48
CA THR A 251 3.99 -1.31 7.04
C THR A 251 2.99 -2.01 6.13
N LEU A 252 1.69 -1.90 6.40
CA LEU A 252 0.65 -2.40 5.50
C LEU A 252 0.76 -1.74 4.12
N LYS A 253 0.86 -0.40 4.09
CA LYS A 253 1.01 0.36 2.85
C LYS A 253 2.29 -0.01 2.10
N LEU A 254 3.40 -0.21 2.82
CA LEU A 254 4.66 -0.70 2.26
C LEU A 254 4.45 -2.05 1.57
N GLY A 255 3.79 -3.01 2.22
CA GLY A 255 3.46 -4.31 1.65
C GLY A 255 2.70 -4.19 0.33
N SER A 256 1.63 -3.39 0.31
CA SER A 256 0.83 -3.14 -0.90
C SER A 256 1.64 -2.56 -2.05
N ASN A 257 2.53 -1.61 -1.76
CA ASN A 257 3.40 -0.99 -2.75
C ASN A 257 4.43 -1.99 -3.29
N LEU A 258 5.09 -2.76 -2.42
CA LEU A 258 6.06 -3.78 -2.80
C LEU A 258 5.43 -4.88 -3.65
N LEU A 259 4.24 -5.35 -3.26
CA LEU A 259 3.52 -6.34 -4.05
C LEU A 259 3.16 -5.78 -5.42
N ASN A 260 2.71 -4.53 -5.52
CA ASN A 260 2.44 -3.88 -6.80
C ASN A 260 3.67 -3.86 -7.71
N LEU A 261 4.82 -3.49 -7.16
CA LEU A 261 6.11 -3.46 -7.87
C LEU A 261 6.49 -4.86 -8.35
N ALA A 262 6.36 -5.88 -7.49
CA ALA A 262 6.57 -7.27 -7.87
C ALA A 262 5.58 -7.72 -8.96
N ASN A 263 4.35 -7.22 -8.91
CA ASN A 263 3.29 -7.54 -9.87
C ASN A 263 3.56 -6.96 -11.25
N PHE A 264 4.03 -5.71 -11.33
CA PHE A 264 4.56 -5.14 -12.57
C PHE A 264 5.68 -6.02 -13.13
N GLY A 265 6.50 -6.58 -12.24
CA GLY A 265 7.56 -7.51 -12.60
C GLY A 265 7.11 -8.87 -13.14
N THR A 266 5.81 -9.17 -13.14
CA THR A 266 5.24 -10.42 -13.67
C THR A 266 4.57 -10.26 -15.04
N ILE A 267 4.41 -9.03 -15.53
CA ILE A 267 3.76 -8.82 -16.83
C ILE A 267 4.66 -9.38 -17.93
N ASP A 268 4.15 -10.34 -18.69
CA ASP A 268 4.78 -10.74 -19.94
C ASP A 268 4.55 -9.64 -20.98
N GLU A 269 5.60 -8.90 -21.29
CA GLU A 269 5.58 -7.78 -22.23
C GLU A 269 5.06 -8.19 -23.63
N PHE A 270 5.32 -9.43 -24.07
CA PHE A 270 4.82 -9.90 -25.35
C PHE A 270 3.33 -10.23 -25.28
N GLN A 271 2.88 -10.84 -24.18
CA GLN A 271 1.44 -11.04 -23.95
C GLN A 271 0.70 -9.70 -23.87
N ASP A 272 1.28 -8.70 -23.22
CA ASP A 272 0.74 -7.34 -23.10
C ASP A 272 0.63 -6.68 -24.49
N LYS A 273 1.71 -6.70 -25.28
CA LYS A 273 1.72 -6.20 -26.68
C LYS A 273 0.71 -6.91 -27.58
N LEU A 274 0.59 -8.24 -27.45
CA LEU A 274 -0.40 -9.03 -28.20
C LEU A 274 -1.83 -8.66 -27.79
N THR A 275 -2.08 -8.49 -26.49
CA THR A 275 -3.40 -8.06 -25.97
C THR A 275 -3.76 -6.68 -26.51
N TYR A 276 -2.84 -5.73 -26.42
CA TYR A 276 -2.99 -4.39 -26.97
C TYR A 276 -3.28 -4.42 -28.48
N TYR A 277 -2.53 -5.23 -29.23
CA TYR A 277 -2.72 -5.40 -30.67
C TYR A 277 -4.12 -5.95 -31.02
N ILE A 278 -4.58 -7.01 -30.32
CA ILE A 278 -5.90 -7.60 -30.56
C ILE A 278 -7.00 -6.57 -30.27
N LEU A 279 -6.90 -5.81 -29.17
CA LEU A 279 -7.86 -4.74 -28.85
C LEU A 279 -7.87 -3.62 -29.90
N ASN A 280 -6.70 -3.24 -30.42
CA ASN A 280 -6.60 -2.27 -31.52
C ASN A 280 -7.29 -2.75 -32.79
N LYS A 281 -7.21 -4.04 -33.12
CA LYS A 281 -7.95 -4.59 -34.26
C LYS A 281 -9.46 -4.54 -34.02
N LEU A 282 -9.92 -4.75 -32.78
CA LEU A 282 -11.33 -4.57 -32.43
C LEU A 282 -11.78 -3.10 -32.56
N LYS A 283 -10.91 -2.11 -32.34
CA LYS A 283 -11.22 -0.66 -32.46
C LYS A 283 -11.62 -0.26 -33.90
N ASN A 284 -11.09 -0.94 -34.91
CA ASN A 284 -11.37 -0.65 -36.32
C ASN A 284 -12.76 -1.15 -36.79
N ILE A 285 -13.54 -1.80 -35.93
CA ILE A 285 -14.89 -2.32 -36.18
C ILE A 285 -15.97 -1.22 -35.99
N LYS A 286 -15.55 0.04 -35.83
CA LYS A 286 -16.44 1.20 -35.66
C LYS A 286 -17.60 1.35 -36.67
N PRO A 287 -17.62 0.85 -37.94
CA PRO A 287 -18.71 1.22 -38.84
C PRO A 287 -20.01 0.39 -38.74
N ILE A 288 -20.17 -0.55 -37.78
CA ILE A 288 -21.33 -1.47 -37.74
C ILE A 288 -22.23 -1.29 -36.49
N ILE A 289 -21.83 -0.47 -35.51
CA ILE A 289 -22.50 -0.41 -34.21
C ILE A 289 -23.53 0.72 -34.21
N GLN A 290 -24.81 0.35 -34.20
CA GLN A 290 -25.94 1.26 -33.98
C GLN A 290 -26.16 1.46 -32.48
N ASP A 291 -26.59 2.66 -32.08
CA ASP A 291 -26.68 3.16 -30.69
C ASP A 291 -27.68 2.43 -29.77
N ASP A 292 -28.18 1.23 -30.13
CA ASP A 292 -29.27 0.52 -29.43
C ASP A 292 -29.00 -0.97 -29.11
N TRP A 293 -27.74 -1.40 -29.05
CA TRP A 293 -27.45 -2.83 -28.83
C TRP A 293 -27.55 -3.26 -27.37
N GLU A 294 -28.33 -4.32 -27.14
CA GLU A 294 -28.32 -5.07 -25.87
C GLU A 294 -26.96 -5.74 -25.62
N GLU A 295 -26.58 -5.82 -24.35
CA GLU A 295 -25.33 -6.35 -23.80
C GLU A 295 -25.02 -7.76 -24.32
N LYS A 296 -26.06 -8.60 -24.40
CA LYS A 296 -25.94 -9.96 -24.93
C LYS A 296 -25.54 -9.94 -26.40
N LYS A 297 -26.08 -9.01 -27.19
CA LYS A 297 -25.72 -8.83 -28.60
C LYS A 297 -24.29 -8.32 -28.71
N LEU A 298 -23.91 -7.31 -27.92
CA LEU A 298 -22.53 -6.79 -27.88
C LEU A 298 -21.50 -7.88 -27.53
N ILE A 299 -21.74 -8.68 -26.48
CA ILE A 299 -20.87 -9.79 -26.09
C ILE A 299 -20.76 -10.83 -27.22
N SER A 300 -21.88 -11.19 -27.85
CA SER A 300 -21.86 -12.16 -28.94
C SER A 300 -21.14 -11.65 -30.18
N LEU A 301 -21.23 -10.35 -30.49
CA LEU A 301 -20.58 -9.73 -31.65
C LEU A 301 -19.08 -9.58 -31.43
N VAL A 302 -18.66 -9.10 -30.26
CA VAL A 302 -17.24 -9.09 -29.87
C VAL A 302 -16.68 -10.51 -29.86
N GLY A 303 -17.44 -11.50 -29.38
CA GLY A 303 -17.05 -12.91 -29.42
C GLY A 303 -16.84 -13.43 -30.85
N LYS A 304 -17.77 -13.15 -31.78
CA LYS A 304 -17.64 -13.52 -33.20
C LYS A 304 -16.41 -12.88 -33.85
N GLN A 305 -16.19 -11.60 -33.60
CA GLN A 305 -15.06 -10.85 -34.16
C GLN A 305 -13.72 -11.35 -33.61
N ILE A 306 -13.67 -11.71 -32.33
CA ILE A 306 -12.48 -12.34 -31.75
C ILE A 306 -12.22 -13.70 -32.40
N GLU A 307 -13.25 -14.52 -32.64
CA GLU A 307 -13.09 -15.79 -33.37
C GLU A 307 -12.63 -15.57 -34.82
N GLU A 308 -13.16 -14.56 -35.51
CA GLU A 308 -12.66 -14.16 -36.84
C GLU A 308 -11.17 -13.85 -36.77
N ILE A 309 -10.73 -12.91 -35.92
CA ILE A 309 -9.31 -12.57 -35.76
C ILE A 309 -8.48 -13.82 -35.39
N LYS A 310 -8.98 -14.69 -34.53
CA LYS A 310 -8.30 -15.93 -34.14
C LYS A 310 -8.08 -16.87 -35.32
N THR A 311 -9.05 -17.06 -36.22
CA THR A 311 -8.85 -17.85 -37.45
C THR A 311 -7.73 -17.29 -38.32
N GLN A 312 -7.58 -15.96 -38.37
CA GLN A 312 -6.49 -15.32 -39.10
C GLN A 312 -5.13 -15.63 -38.47
N PHE A 313 -5.04 -15.63 -37.14
CA PHE A 313 -3.83 -16.03 -36.42
C PHE A 313 -3.50 -17.51 -36.58
N ASP A 314 -4.50 -18.38 -36.71
CA ASP A 314 -4.28 -19.79 -36.98
C ASP A 314 -3.63 -20.01 -38.36
N VAL A 315 -4.05 -19.25 -39.38
CA VAL A 315 -3.40 -19.21 -40.70
C VAL A 315 -1.96 -18.70 -40.59
N PHE A 316 -1.73 -17.60 -39.86
CA PHE A 316 -0.38 -17.09 -39.60
C PHE A 316 0.52 -18.14 -38.92
N ASN A 317 0.00 -18.83 -37.90
CA ASN A 317 0.72 -19.88 -37.18
C ASN A 317 1.03 -21.09 -38.09
N ALA A 318 0.14 -21.44 -39.03
CA ALA A 318 0.37 -22.49 -40.00
C ALA A 318 1.55 -22.15 -40.93
N HIS A 319 1.57 -20.94 -41.51
CA HIS A 319 2.70 -20.50 -42.35
C HIS A 319 4.01 -20.39 -41.57
N CYS A 320 3.97 -20.00 -40.29
CA CYS A 320 5.16 -20.04 -39.45
C CYS A 320 5.71 -21.47 -39.31
N ARG A 321 4.84 -22.48 -39.17
CA ARG A 321 5.25 -23.90 -39.13
C ARG A 321 5.80 -24.38 -40.46
N ASP A 322 5.23 -23.95 -41.58
CA ASP A 322 5.76 -24.27 -42.91
C ASP A 322 7.16 -23.67 -43.11
N PHE A 323 7.41 -22.47 -42.58
CA PHE A 323 8.75 -21.88 -42.59
C PHE A 323 9.74 -22.69 -41.74
N LEU A 324 9.32 -23.24 -40.59
CA LEU A 324 10.19 -24.08 -39.76
C LEU A 324 10.69 -25.32 -40.49
N THR A 325 9.86 -25.91 -41.36
CA THR A 325 10.17 -27.11 -42.14
C THR A 325 10.99 -26.82 -43.41
N SER A 326 11.11 -25.55 -43.83
CA SER A 326 11.86 -25.12 -45.02
C SER A 326 13.38 -25.37 -44.98
N GLY A 327 13.94 -25.63 -43.79
CA GLY A 327 15.38 -25.92 -43.63
C GLY A 327 16.32 -24.73 -43.81
N VAL A 328 15.82 -23.50 -43.87
CA VAL A 328 16.60 -22.26 -44.03
C VAL A 328 17.69 -22.15 -42.95
N LYS A 329 18.89 -21.73 -43.39
CA LYS A 329 20.07 -21.51 -42.56
C LYS A 329 20.59 -20.08 -42.73
N GLY A 330 21.20 -19.55 -41.68
CA GLY A 330 21.88 -18.26 -41.72
C GLY A 330 22.15 -17.70 -40.32
N ASN A 331 22.51 -16.43 -40.27
CA ASN A 331 22.54 -15.67 -39.03
C ASN A 331 21.12 -15.30 -38.58
N LEU A 332 20.93 -15.00 -37.29
CA LEU A 332 19.61 -14.69 -36.72
C LEU A 332 18.85 -13.62 -37.52
N ASP A 333 19.52 -12.51 -37.87
CA ASP A 333 18.90 -11.42 -38.64
C ASP A 333 18.54 -11.84 -40.07
N GLU A 334 19.37 -12.67 -40.72
CA GLU A 334 19.10 -13.18 -42.07
C GLU A 334 17.90 -14.12 -42.11
N ILE A 335 17.77 -15.02 -41.13
CA ILE A 335 16.62 -15.94 -41.05
C ILE A 335 15.35 -15.16 -40.73
N LEU A 336 15.42 -14.15 -39.87
CA LEU A 336 14.28 -13.27 -39.57
C LEU A 336 13.85 -12.49 -40.82
N ILE A 337 14.77 -11.99 -41.64
CA ILE A 337 14.44 -11.35 -42.93
C ILE A 337 13.77 -12.35 -43.86
N LYS A 338 14.35 -13.55 -44.05
CA LYS A 338 13.75 -14.61 -44.88
C LYS A 338 12.37 -15.05 -44.38
N LEU A 339 12.14 -15.06 -43.07
CA LEU A 339 10.82 -15.31 -42.47
C LEU A 339 9.83 -14.22 -42.84
N ARG A 340 10.22 -12.94 -42.78
CA ARG A 340 9.36 -11.83 -43.19
C ARG A 340 8.97 -11.99 -44.65
N ASP A 341 9.95 -12.20 -45.51
CA ASP A 341 9.74 -12.28 -46.95
C ASP A 341 8.85 -13.50 -47.30
N PHE A 342 9.08 -14.64 -46.63
CA PHE A 342 8.21 -15.83 -46.75
C PHE A 342 6.76 -15.58 -46.28
N LEU A 343 6.57 -14.82 -45.21
CA LEU A 343 5.22 -14.46 -44.73
C LEU A 343 4.55 -13.47 -45.69
N GLU A 344 5.28 -12.49 -46.21
CA GLU A 344 4.77 -11.51 -47.18
C GLU A 344 4.38 -12.16 -48.52
N GLU A 345 5.11 -13.18 -48.96
CA GLU A 345 4.82 -13.94 -50.19
C GLU A 345 3.59 -14.84 -50.04
N ASN A 346 3.43 -15.51 -48.89
CA ASN A 346 2.38 -16.53 -48.70
C ASN A 346 1.04 -15.97 -48.17
N LEU A 347 1.02 -14.77 -47.60
CA LEU A 347 -0.19 -14.13 -47.03
C LEU A 347 -0.80 -13.05 -47.94
N GLN A 348 -0.54 -13.10 -49.25
CA GLN A 348 -1.03 -12.08 -50.20
C GLN A 348 -2.55 -11.85 -50.10
N ASN A 349 -2.91 -10.58 -49.92
CA ASN A 349 -4.27 -10.02 -49.84
C ASN A 349 -5.13 -10.50 -48.65
N GLY A 350 -5.09 -9.73 -47.54
CA GLY A 350 -6.34 -9.21 -46.99
C GLY A 350 -6.65 -9.39 -45.50
N ILE A 351 -5.79 -9.99 -44.67
CA ILE A 351 -6.34 -10.55 -43.42
C ILE A 351 -5.71 -9.96 -42.13
N ILE A 352 -4.43 -9.61 -42.08
CA ILE A 352 -3.78 -9.06 -40.87
C ILE A 352 -2.76 -7.97 -41.27
N ASP A 353 -2.57 -6.94 -40.43
CA ASP A 353 -1.41 -6.04 -40.58
C ASP A 353 -0.15 -6.78 -40.13
N LEU A 354 0.39 -7.58 -41.05
CA LEU A 354 1.46 -8.54 -40.80
C LEU A 354 2.69 -7.90 -40.19
N LYS A 355 2.93 -6.62 -40.49
CA LYS A 355 4.09 -5.87 -40.01
C LYS A 355 4.14 -5.80 -38.49
N ASP A 356 3.02 -5.54 -37.83
CA ASP A 356 2.98 -5.36 -36.38
C ASP A 356 3.18 -6.69 -35.64
N ILE A 357 2.44 -7.74 -36.01
CA ILE A 357 2.61 -9.08 -35.38
C ILE A 357 3.98 -9.64 -35.67
N TYR A 358 4.47 -9.53 -36.91
CA TYR A 358 5.82 -9.96 -37.25
C TYR A 358 6.86 -9.21 -36.42
N GLN A 359 6.68 -7.91 -36.19
CA GLN A 359 7.60 -7.14 -35.36
C GLN A 359 7.58 -7.61 -33.89
N ILE A 360 6.41 -7.95 -33.34
CA ILE A 360 6.30 -8.56 -32.01
C ILE A 360 7.03 -9.91 -31.98
N LEU A 361 6.77 -10.79 -32.94
CA LEU A 361 7.41 -12.10 -33.08
C LEU A 361 8.94 -11.99 -33.25
N LYS A 362 9.41 -11.08 -34.09
CA LYS A 362 10.83 -10.81 -34.34
C LYS A 362 11.54 -10.43 -33.04
N ASN A 363 10.95 -9.51 -32.28
CA ASN A 363 11.50 -9.08 -31.00
C ASN A 363 11.49 -10.22 -29.96
N PHE A 364 10.45 -11.07 -30.00
CA PHE A 364 10.33 -12.24 -29.15
C PHE A 364 11.44 -13.27 -29.43
N ILE A 365 11.64 -13.64 -30.70
CA ILE A 365 12.69 -14.58 -31.12
C ILE A 365 14.09 -14.03 -30.77
N LYS A 366 14.35 -12.75 -31.05
CA LYS A 366 15.64 -12.10 -30.71
C LYS A 366 15.98 -12.15 -29.22
N ARG A 367 14.96 -12.22 -28.36
CA ARG A 367 15.14 -12.21 -26.92
C ARG A 367 15.38 -13.60 -26.34
N ILE A 368 14.73 -14.63 -26.88
CA ILE A 368 14.83 -16.00 -26.37
C ILE A 368 16.09 -16.71 -26.85
N ILE A 369 16.54 -16.39 -28.05
CA ILE A 369 17.63 -17.13 -28.68
C ILE A 369 18.97 -16.49 -28.33
N THR A 370 19.83 -17.29 -27.72
CA THR A 370 21.19 -16.92 -27.29
C THR A 370 22.22 -17.08 -28.39
N GLU A 371 22.09 -18.09 -29.26
CA GLU A 371 22.96 -18.29 -30.41
C GLU A 371 22.60 -17.34 -31.57
N LYS A 372 23.60 -16.68 -32.17
CA LYS A 372 23.38 -15.67 -33.23
C LYS A 372 23.83 -16.11 -34.63
N VAL A 373 24.61 -17.19 -34.71
CA VAL A 373 25.32 -17.63 -35.92
C VAL A 373 24.98 -19.11 -36.20
N ASN A 374 24.89 -19.50 -37.47
CA ASN A 374 24.63 -20.87 -37.92
C ASN A 374 23.30 -21.48 -37.41
N ILE A 375 22.27 -20.65 -37.34
CA ILE A 375 20.95 -21.06 -36.88
C ILE A 375 20.21 -21.75 -38.04
N ARG A 376 19.34 -22.72 -37.70
CA ARG A 376 18.36 -23.30 -38.63
C ARG A 376 16.97 -22.79 -38.26
N ALA A 377 16.08 -22.59 -39.23
CA ALA A 377 14.69 -22.22 -38.97
C ALA A 377 14.05 -23.12 -37.90
N ASN A 378 14.26 -24.44 -37.96
CA ASN A 378 13.72 -25.39 -36.98
C ASN A 378 14.14 -25.13 -35.51
N PHE A 379 15.24 -24.39 -35.26
CA PHE A 379 15.64 -24.05 -33.89
C PHE A 379 14.63 -23.10 -33.23
N PHE A 380 13.79 -22.44 -34.03
CA PHE A 380 12.75 -21.53 -33.54
C PHE A 380 11.47 -22.27 -33.13
N GLU A 381 11.34 -23.58 -33.35
CA GLU A 381 10.11 -24.35 -33.11
C GLU A 381 9.55 -24.15 -31.69
N SER A 382 10.40 -24.26 -30.67
CA SER A 382 10.01 -24.02 -29.27
C SER A 382 9.54 -22.59 -29.04
N SER A 383 10.22 -21.60 -29.62
CA SER A 383 9.85 -20.18 -29.55
C SER A 383 8.50 -19.93 -30.23
N PHE A 384 8.27 -20.45 -31.43
CA PHE A 384 7.00 -20.31 -32.13
C PHE A 384 5.83 -20.97 -31.41
N ASN A 385 6.05 -22.17 -30.85
CA ASN A 385 5.02 -22.86 -30.07
C ASN A 385 4.66 -22.04 -28.82
N TYR A 386 5.65 -21.48 -28.12
CA TYR A 386 5.37 -20.58 -27.00
C TYR A 386 4.63 -19.31 -27.41
N PHE A 387 5.06 -18.68 -28.51
CA PHE A 387 4.41 -17.48 -29.04
C PHE A 387 2.94 -17.75 -29.43
N SER A 388 2.66 -18.89 -30.06
CA SER A 388 1.30 -19.32 -30.40
C SER A 388 0.43 -19.52 -29.15
N GLU A 389 0.98 -20.11 -28.09
CA GLU A 389 0.28 -20.24 -26.81
C GLU A 389 0.02 -18.89 -26.13
N LEU A 390 0.94 -17.93 -26.22
CA LEU A 390 0.72 -16.55 -25.74
C LEU A 390 -0.45 -15.89 -26.48
N ILE A 391 -0.53 -16.04 -27.80
CA ILE A 391 -1.64 -15.52 -28.61
C ILE A 391 -2.98 -16.10 -28.16
N LYS A 392 -3.08 -17.44 -28.05
CA LYS A 392 -4.32 -18.10 -27.59
C LYS A 392 -4.75 -17.60 -26.22
N ARG A 393 -3.79 -17.47 -25.30
CA ARG A 393 -4.04 -16.95 -23.95
C ARG A 393 -4.54 -15.51 -23.98
N SER A 394 -4.00 -14.65 -24.83
CA SER A 394 -4.50 -13.28 -24.99
C SER A 394 -5.96 -13.27 -25.44
N PHE A 395 -6.36 -14.12 -26.39
CA PHE A 395 -7.76 -14.24 -26.80
C PHE A 395 -8.69 -14.71 -25.67
N GLU A 396 -8.33 -15.77 -24.96
CA GLU A 396 -9.10 -16.28 -23.83
C GLU A 396 -9.24 -15.22 -22.72
N THR A 397 -8.17 -14.49 -22.45
CA THR A 397 -8.14 -13.41 -21.44
C THR A 397 -9.13 -12.30 -21.79
N ILE A 398 -9.20 -11.90 -23.05
CA ILE A 398 -10.15 -10.90 -23.55
C ILE A 398 -11.59 -11.42 -23.45
N LEU A 399 -11.86 -12.62 -23.96
CA LEU A 399 -13.21 -13.22 -24.00
C LEU A 399 -13.82 -13.42 -22.61
N ASN A 400 -13.03 -13.97 -21.67
CA ASN A 400 -13.52 -14.32 -20.33
C ASN A 400 -13.80 -13.07 -19.46
N ASN A 401 -13.14 -11.95 -19.76
CA ASN A 401 -13.17 -10.76 -18.92
C ASN A 401 -14.00 -9.62 -19.49
N PHE A 402 -14.31 -9.64 -20.79
CA PHE A 402 -15.18 -8.63 -21.40
C PHE A 402 -16.58 -8.56 -20.73
N PRO A 403 -17.28 -9.67 -20.43
CA PRO A 403 -18.53 -9.64 -19.67
C PRO A 403 -18.37 -9.05 -18.26
N LYS A 404 -17.30 -9.39 -17.53
CA LYS A 404 -17.04 -8.85 -16.18
C LYS A 404 -16.83 -7.33 -16.21
N TYR A 405 -16.06 -6.87 -17.20
CA TYR A 405 -15.80 -5.45 -17.41
C TYR A 405 -17.08 -4.66 -17.70
N LEU A 406 -17.93 -5.14 -18.60
CA LEU A 406 -19.22 -4.50 -18.92
C LEU A 406 -20.13 -4.40 -17.69
N LEU A 407 -20.21 -5.46 -16.88
CA LEU A 407 -20.98 -5.44 -15.63
C LEU A 407 -20.44 -4.37 -14.67
N ASN A 408 -19.12 -4.27 -14.51
CA ASN A 408 -18.49 -3.28 -13.64
C ASN A 408 -18.77 -1.83 -14.10
N ILE A 409 -18.67 -1.55 -15.40
CA ILE A 409 -19.04 -0.23 -15.94
C ILE A 409 -20.50 0.09 -15.64
N ARG A 410 -21.41 -0.87 -15.88
CA ARG A 410 -22.83 -0.67 -15.64
C ARG A 410 -23.10 -0.34 -14.17
N LEU A 411 -22.55 -1.13 -13.25
CA LEU A 411 -22.70 -0.88 -11.82
C LEU A 411 -22.12 0.48 -11.39
N LYS A 412 -20.96 0.90 -11.94
CA LYS A 412 -20.40 2.23 -11.71
C LYS A 412 -21.32 3.36 -12.21
N LYS A 413 -21.88 3.22 -13.42
CA LYS A 413 -22.85 4.20 -13.97
C LYS A 413 -24.11 4.29 -13.12
N LEU A 414 -24.62 3.15 -12.62
CA LEU A 414 -25.77 3.13 -11.71
C LEU A 414 -25.48 3.88 -10.41
N ILE A 415 -24.30 3.71 -9.81
CA ILE A 415 -23.88 4.51 -8.66
C ILE A 415 -23.84 5.99 -9.02
N GLN A 416 -23.23 6.36 -10.15
CA GLN A 416 -23.14 7.77 -10.57
C GLN A 416 -24.52 8.41 -10.70
N ARG A 417 -25.47 7.69 -11.31
CA ARG A 417 -26.85 8.18 -11.43
C ARG A 417 -27.57 8.26 -10.10
N LEU A 418 -27.46 7.24 -9.26
CA LEU A 418 -28.00 7.29 -7.89
C LEU A 418 -27.43 8.49 -7.13
N THR A 419 -26.12 8.74 -7.26
CA THR A 419 -25.45 9.91 -6.66
C THR A 419 -26.03 11.22 -7.19
N VAL A 420 -26.23 11.33 -8.51
CA VAL A 420 -26.80 12.54 -9.14
C VAL A 420 -28.23 12.77 -8.70
N ASN A 421 -29.08 11.74 -8.71
CA ASN A 421 -30.47 11.84 -8.26
C ASN A 421 -30.55 12.26 -6.80
N LEU A 422 -29.76 11.61 -5.92
CA LEU A 422 -29.68 12.00 -4.52
C LEU A 422 -29.24 13.46 -4.40
N LYS A 423 -28.17 13.88 -5.09
CA LYS A 423 -27.74 15.30 -5.06
C LYS A 423 -28.84 16.26 -5.51
N GLN A 424 -29.61 15.92 -6.55
CA GLN A 424 -30.74 16.73 -7.00
C GLN A 424 -31.87 16.81 -5.96
N GLU A 425 -32.16 15.73 -5.25
CA GLU A 425 -33.12 15.74 -4.15
C GLU A 425 -32.65 16.63 -3.00
N PHE A 426 -31.36 16.56 -2.63
CA PHE A 426 -30.79 17.41 -1.58
C PHE A 426 -30.61 18.88 -1.99
N GLU A 427 -30.48 19.19 -3.29
CA GLU A 427 -30.48 20.59 -3.77
C GLU A 427 -31.81 21.32 -3.51
N LYS A 428 -32.91 20.57 -3.34
CA LYS A 428 -34.24 21.13 -2.99
C LYS A 428 -34.37 21.51 -1.51
N GLU A 429 -33.46 21.02 -0.66
CA GLU A 429 -33.48 21.23 0.78
C GLU A 429 -32.79 22.56 1.16
N GLU A 430 -33.17 23.13 2.31
CA GLU A 430 -32.52 24.33 2.82
C GLU A 430 -31.10 24.05 3.35
N ASN A 431 -30.25 25.09 3.41
CA ASN A 431 -28.96 24.96 4.11
C ASN A 431 -29.25 24.86 5.62
N PRO A 432 -28.58 23.99 6.39
CA PRO A 432 -27.36 23.22 6.07
C PRO A 432 -27.60 21.79 5.56
N VAL A 433 -28.85 21.31 5.51
CA VAL A 433 -29.23 19.93 5.11
C VAL A 433 -28.72 19.59 3.72
N ARG A 434 -28.82 20.53 2.77
CA ARG A 434 -28.28 20.39 1.42
C ARG A 434 -26.77 20.08 1.38
N LEU A 435 -25.98 20.84 2.13
CA LEU A 435 -24.51 20.70 2.14
C LEU A 435 -24.06 19.43 2.86
N LEU A 436 -24.75 19.09 3.96
CA LEU A 436 -24.61 17.84 4.66
C LEU A 436 -24.91 16.64 3.75
N GLY A 437 -26.08 16.66 3.09
CA GLY A 437 -26.50 15.62 2.16
C GLY A 437 -25.47 15.40 1.07
N ASN A 438 -25.02 16.47 0.40
CA ASN A 438 -24.03 16.39 -0.67
C ASN A 438 -22.71 15.74 -0.22
N LYS A 439 -22.18 16.10 0.97
CA LYS A 439 -20.96 15.50 1.50
C LYS A 439 -21.14 14.02 1.84
N PHE A 440 -22.23 13.67 2.54
CA PHE A 440 -22.52 12.27 2.87
C PHE A 440 -22.77 11.42 1.62
N ILE A 441 -23.38 11.99 0.57
CA ILE A 441 -23.56 11.32 -0.72
C ILE A 441 -22.21 11.04 -1.39
N ASP A 442 -21.24 11.95 -1.28
CA ASP A 442 -19.89 11.69 -1.79
C ASP A 442 -19.18 10.57 -1.01
N GLU A 443 -19.32 10.54 0.32
CA GLU A 443 -18.81 9.43 1.15
C GLU A 443 -19.52 8.10 0.83
N LEU A 444 -20.84 8.14 0.62
CA LEU A 444 -21.65 6.98 0.20
C LEU A 444 -21.22 6.49 -1.18
N LYS A 445 -21.01 7.39 -2.13
CA LYS A 445 -20.54 7.05 -3.49
C LYS A 445 -19.22 6.30 -3.42
N GLU A 446 -18.26 6.80 -2.65
CA GLU A 446 -16.98 6.13 -2.46
C GLU A 446 -17.19 4.74 -1.85
N TYR A 447 -17.98 4.63 -0.77
CA TYR A 447 -18.31 3.36 -0.12
C TYR A 447 -18.97 2.34 -1.06
N LEU A 448 -19.95 2.76 -1.87
CA LEU A 448 -20.63 1.91 -2.86
C LEU A 448 -19.68 1.46 -3.98
N LEU A 449 -18.79 2.34 -4.45
CA LEU A 449 -17.76 1.97 -5.42
C LEU A 449 -16.82 0.89 -4.87
N ARG A 450 -16.50 0.92 -3.57
CA ARG A 450 -15.74 -0.17 -2.90
C ARG A 450 -16.48 -1.49 -2.95
N THR A 451 -17.75 -1.45 -2.58
CA THR A 451 -18.62 -2.62 -2.45
C THR A 451 -18.86 -3.31 -3.81
N ILE A 452 -19.05 -2.53 -4.87
CA ILE A 452 -19.27 -3.07 -6.23
C ILE A 452 -18.03 -3.75 -6.80
N LYS A 453 -16.83 -3.22 -6.53
CA LYS A 453 -15.60 -3.90 -6.95
C LYS A 453 -15.45 -5.27 -6.28
N LYS A 454 -15.80 -5.40 -4.99
CA LYS A 454 -15.89 -6.71 -4.32
C LYS A 454 -16.85 -7.64 -5.06
N TYR A 455 -18.08 -7.19 -5.33
CA TYR A 455 -19.09 -8.04 -5.98
C TYR A 455 -18.73 -8.46 -7.43
N SER A 456 -18.13 -7.56 -8.21
CA SER A 456 -17.76 -7.82 -9.61
C SER A 456 -16.56 -8.77 -9.79
N LEU A 457 -15.71 -8.91 -8.78
CA LEU A 457 -14.58 -9.84 -8.78
C LEU A 457 -14.98 -11.29 -8.46
N PHE A 458 -16.09 -11.50 -7.72
CA PHE A 458 -16.48 -12.82 -7.20
C PHE A 458 -17.84 -13.38 -7.68
N PRO A 459 -18.30 -13.19 -8.93
CA PRO A 459 -19.52 -13.86 -9.35
C PRO A 459 -19.34 -15.39 -9.24
N LYS A 460 -20.12 -16.02 -8.35
CA LYS A 460 -20.11 -17.48 -8.17
C LYS A 460 -20.67 -18.21 -9.40
N ASN A 461 -21.52 -17.55 -10.18
CA ASN A 461 -22.25 -18.06 -11.35
C ASN A 461 -21.94 -17.25 -12.63
N GLU A 462 -22.32 -17.78 -13.80
CA GLU A 462 -22.28 -17.05 -15.08
C GLU A 462 -22.98 -15.69 -14.99
N ILE A 463 -22.36 -14.65 -15.57
CA ILE A 463 -22.92 -13.30 -15.61
C ILE A 463 -24.14 -13.30 -16.53
N LYS A 464 -25.33 -13.20 -15.95
CA LYS A 464 -26.58 -13.03 -16.68
C LYS A 464 -26.92 -11.55 -16.79
N PHE A 465 -26.81 -11.01 -18.01
CA PHE A 465 -27.25 -9.65 -18.33
C PHE A 465 -28.77 -9.60 -18.49
N ASP A 466 -29.47 -9.46 -17.37
CA ASP A 466 -30.91 -9.24 -17.33
C ASP A 466 -31.16 -7.98 -16.48
N LYS A 467 -31.93 -7.04 -17.03
CA LYS A 467 -32.17 -5.72 -16.41
C LYS A 467 -32.76 -5.85 -15.01
N GLN A 468 -33.77 -6.72 -14.86
CA GLN A 468 -34.47 -6.91 -13.59
C GLN A 468 -33.57 -7.61 -12.56
N ILE A 469 -32.77 -8.59 -13.02
CA ILE A 469 -31.84 -9.31 -12.14
C ILE A 469 -30.71 -8.38 -11.66
N ILE A 470 -30.13 -7.57 -12.55
CA ILE A 470 -29.07 -6.61 -12.19
C ILE A 470 -29.61 -5.55 -11.23
N GLN A 471 -30.80 -5.01 -11.49
CA GLN A 471 -31.46 -4.04 -10.61
C GLN A 471 -31.71 -4.63 -9.22
N LYS A 472 -32.34 -5.79 -9.15
CA LYS A 472 -32.63 -6.47 -7.88
C LYS A 472 -31.36 -6.75 -7.09
N ASN A 473 -30.29 -7.17 -7.77
CA ASN A 473 -29.00 -7.42 -7.13
C ASN A 473 -28.33 -6.12 -6.67
N PHE A 474 -28.42 -5.04 -7.43
CA PHE A 474 -27.90 -3.72 -7.09
C PHE A 474 -28.60 -3.13 -5.86
N SER A 475 -29.94 -3.09 -5.85
CA SER A 475 -30.72 -2.59 -4.71
C SER A 475 -30.48 -3.43 -3.45
N ARG A 476 -30.43 -4.76 -3.59
CA ARG A 476 -30.09 -5.66 -2.46
C ARG A 476 -28.68 -5.40 -1.92
N LEU A 477 -27.72 -5.21 -2.81
CA LEU A 477 -26.33 -4.92 -2.43
C LEU A 477 -26.24 -3.63 -1.64
N ILE A 478 -26.90 -2.55 -2.08
CA ILE A 478 -26.88 -1.28 -1.34
C ILE A 478 -27.55 -1.46 0.02
N ASN A 479 -28.78 -1.99 0.06
CA ASN A 479 -29.55 -2.12 1.30
C ASN A 479 -28.81 -2.94 2.37
N ASN A 480 -28.15 -4.02 1.98
CA ASN A 480 -27.38 -4.86 2.90
C ASN A 480 -26.16 -4.15 3.50
N HIS A 481 -25.67 -3.08 2.87
CA HIS A 481 -24.45 -2.38 3.27
C HIS A 481 -24.70 -0.97 3.83
N LEU A 482 -25.95 -0.48 3.82
CA LEU A 482 -26.31 0.81 4.41
C LEU A 482 -26.15 0.83 5.94
N ASP A 483 -26.50 -0.26 6.63
CA ASP A 483 -26.36 -0.35 8.09
C ASP A 483 -24.90 -0.19 8.52
N ASP A 484 -23.98 -0.81 7.79
CA ASP A 484 -22.55 -0.72 8.05
C ASP A 484 -22.00 0.68 7.74
N PHE A 485 -22.49 1.32 6.68
CA PHE A 485 -22.13 2.71 6.35
C PHE A 485 -22.50 3.68 7.47
N PHE A 486 -23.74 3.63 7.97
CA PHE A 486 -24.21 4.56 9.01
C PHE A 486 -23.62 4.31 10.39
N LYS A 487 -23.11 3.10 10.68
CA LYS A 487 -22.33 2.86 11.91
C LYS A 487 -20.98 3.57 11.90
N ASN A 488 -20.39 3.75 10.72
CA ASN A 488 -19.01 4.22 10.57
C ASN A 488 -18.91 5.72 10.24
N VAL A 489 -19.97 6.34 9.73
CA VAL A 489 -19.97 7.77 9.38
C VAL A 489 -20.61 8.60 10.49
N GLY A 490 -19.81 9.42 11.18
CA GLY A 490 -20.26 10.31 12.25
C GLY A 490 -19.94 11.78 11.97
N LEU A 491 -20.73 12.69 12.54
CA LEU A 491 -20.45 14.13 12.51
C LEU A 491 -19.40 14.48 13.58
N GLY A 492 -18.21 14.91 13.14
CA GLY A 492 -17.13 15.38 14.00
C GLY A 492 -17.19 16.89 14.28
N ILE A 493 -16.26 17.38 15.12
CA ILE A 493 -16.17 18.79 15.52
C ILE A 493 -16.07 19.73 14.30
N LYS A 494 -15.22 19.37 13.33
CA LYS A 494 -14.98 20.16 12.11
C LYS A 494 -16.24 20.33 11.28
N GLU A 495 -17.01 19.25 11.14
CA GLU A 495 -18.28 19.23 10.44
C GLU A 495 -19.27 20.18 11.11
N ILE A 496 -19.48 20.03 12.41
CA ILE A 496 -20.43 20.83 13.19
C ILE A 496 -20.08 22.33 13.13
N ILE A 497 -18.79 22.69 13.23
CA ILE A 497 -18.34 24.10 13.09
C ILE A 497 -18.62 24.64 11.69
N SER A 498 -18.37 23.84 10.65
CA SER A 498 -18.63 24.26 9.27
C SER A 498 -20.13 24.56 9.07
N PHE A 499 -21.03 23.82 9.74
CA PHE A 499 -22.48 24.08 9.69
C PHE A 499 -22.87 25.32 10.48
N ALA A 500 -22.27 25.52 11.65
CA ALA A 500 -22.49 26.72 12.43
C ALA A 500 -22.06 27.99 11.64
N GLU A 501 -20.94 27.94 10.92
CA GLU A 501 -20.47 29.01 10.03
C GLU A 501 -21.47 29.31 8.90
N ILE A 502 -21.99 28.30 8.20
CA ILE A 502 -22.90 28.47 7.05
C ILE A 502 -24.20 29.19 7.45
N ASN A 503 -24.68 29.00 8.69
CA ASN A 503 -25.91 29.62 9.18
C ASN A 503 -25.73 31.06 9.70
N LEU A 504 -24.49 31.54 9.85
CA LEU A 504 -24.16 32.86 10.42
C LEU A 504 -23.91 33.95 9.37
N LYS A 505 -24.53 33.85 8.18
CA LYS A 505 -24.25 34.55 6.91
C LYS A 505 -23.92 36.05 6.92
N GLU A 506 -24.05 36.79 8.03
CA GLU A 506 -23.91 38.25 8.09
C GLU A 506 -22.80 38.78 9.04
N GLU A 507 -22.16 37.97 9.89
CA GLU A 507 -21.18 38.45 10.91
C GLU A 507 -19.82 37.73 10.94
N LEU A 508 -19.44 37.08 9.84
CA LEU A 508 -18.27 36.17 9.81
C LEU A 508 -16.89 36.86 9.77
N ASN A 509 -16.80 38.09 9.27
CA ASN A 509 -15.51 38.75 9.05
C ASN A 509 -14.66 38.91 10.32
N GLN A 510 -15.29 38.97 11.50
CA GLN A 510 -14.59 39.13 12.79
C GLN A 510 -14.14 37.80 13.41
N ILE A 511 -14.81 36.68 13.10
CA ILE A 511 -14.54 35.36 13.73
C ILE A 511 -14.00 34.30 12.76
N ASN A 512 -13.81 34.64 11.47
CA ASN A 512 -13.28 33.72 10.45
C ASN A 512 -11.93 33.10 10.84
N SER A 513 -11.05 33.88 11.47
CA SER A 513 -9.79 33.37 12.01
C SER A 513 -10.05 32.26 13.04
N HIS A 514 -10.94 32.47 14.00
CA HIS A 514 -11.31 31.49 15.03
C HIS A 514 -12.01 30.26 14.46
N ILE A 515 -12.94 30.43 13.52
CA ILE A 515 -13.61 29.32 12.82
C ILE A 515 -12.57 28.43 12.13
N SER A 516 -11.60 29.02 11.45
CA SER A 516 -10.53 28.26 10.80
C SER A 516 -9.67 27.47 11.81
N LYS A 517 -9.42 28.03 13.00
CA LYS A 517 -8.71 27.35 14.09
C LYS A 517 -9.51 26.19 14.67
N PHE A 518 -10.79 26.40 14.96
CA PHE A 518 -11.66 25.37 15.52
C PHE A 518 -11.84 24.19 14.56
N LYS A 519 -11.93 24.44 13.24
CA LYS A 519 -11.99 23.37 12.22
C LYS A 519 -10.77 22.44 12.24
N LYS A 520 -9.61 22.94 12.68
CA LYS A 520 -8.36 22.17 12.79
C LYS A 520 -8.19 21.47 14.14
N PHE A 521 -9.01 21.80 15.15
CA PHE A 521 -8.83 21.40 16.54
C PHE A 521 -8.62 19.89 16.74
N SER A 522 -9.59 19.07 16.32
CA SER A 522 -9.53 17.61 16.54
C SER A 522 -8.31 16.96 15.88
N GLY A 523 -7.96 17.41 14.67
CA GLY A 523 -6.80 16.88 13.93
C GLY A 523 -5.47 17.35 14.50
N GLU A 524 -5.34 18.62 14.87
CA GLU A 524 -4.11 19.17 15.45
C GLU A 524 -3.81 18.59 16.85
N ILE A 525 -4.83 18.41 17.68
CA ILE A 525 -4.67 17.81 19.01
C ILE A 525 -4.21 16.35 18.90
N HIS A 526 -4.83 15.57 18.02
CA HIS A 526 -4.40 14.21 17.74
C HIS A 526 -2.94 14.16 17.24
N PHE A 527 -2.58 15.07 16.33
CA PHE A 527 -1.21 15.21 15.83
C PHE A 527 -0.21 15.56 16.95
N LEU A 528 -0.55 16.51 17.83
CA LEU A 528 0.32 16.95 18.92
C LEU A 528 0.57 15.85 19.95
N LEU A 529 -0.46 15.07 20.31
CA LEU A 529 -0.29 13.90 21.17
C LEU A 529 0.61 12.86 20.48
N SER A 530 0.34 12.56 19.20
CA SER A 530 1.16 11.65 18.41
C SER A 530 2.62 12.12 18.30
N TYR A 531 2.86 13.43 18.24
CA TYR A 531 4.20 14.03 18.22
C TYR A 531 4.94 13.90 19.56
N ILE A 532 4.23 14.10 20.67
CA ILE A 532 4.76 13.87 22.02
C ILE A 532 5.24 12.43 22.16
N LEU A 533 4.43 11.48 21.69
CA LEU A 533 4.67 10.05 21.87
C LEU A 533 5.74 9.48 20.94
N ARG A 534 6.30 10.25 19.99
CA ARG A 534 7.39 9.76 19.13
C ARG A 534 8.65 9.48 19.94
N TYR A 535 9.42 8.48 19.48
CA TYR A 535 10.74 8.20 20.02
C TYR A 535 11.64 9.44 20.03
N SER A 536 11.63 10.22 18.94
CA SER A 536 12.44 11.44 18.83
C SER A 536 12.06 12.51 19.86
N THR A 537 10.91 12.42 20.53
CA THR A 537 10.42 13.37 21.54
C THR A 537 10.48 12.79 22.96
N ILE A 538 9.65 11.79 23.29
CA ILE A 538 9.54 11.30 24.68
C ILE A 538 10.73 10.43 25.09
N ASN A 539 11.17 9.50 24.24
CA ASN A 539 12.34 8.67 24.56
C ASN A 539 13.61 9.52 24.60
N ARG A 540 13.75 10.47 23.66
CA ARG A 540 14.86 11.43 23.70
C ARG A 540 14.86 12.27 24.97
N PHE A 541 13.70 12.72 25.45
CA PHE A 541 13.60 13.40 26.74
C PHE A 541 14.08 12.51 27.90
N LEU A 542 13.70 11.23 27.91
CA LEU A 542 14.16 10.27 28.92
C LEU A 542 15.66 9.95 28.83
N LYS A 543 16.29 10.13 27.67
CA LYS A 543 17.74 9.97 27.47
C LYS A 543 18.52 11.21 27.87
N ASP A 544 18.01 12.39 27.52
CA ASP A 544 18.70 13.67 27.73
C ASP A 544 18.71 14.11 29.21
N ILE A 545 17.75 13.66 30.03
CA ILE A 545 17.63 14.08 31.44
C ILE A 545 18.13 12.99 32.39
N PRO A 546 19.04 13.30 33.33
CA PRO A 546 19.50 12.35 34.33
C PRO A 546 18.35 11.82 35.21
N ASP A 547 18.36 10.52 35.52
CA ASP A 547 17.30 9.90 36.34
C ASP A 547 17.18 10.56 37.73
N LYS A 548 18.29 11.04 38.30
CA LYS A 548 18.34 11.73 39.61
C LYS A 548 17.61 13.07 39.64
N GLU A 549 17.33 13.61 38.46
CA GLU A 549 16.80 14.95 38.27
C GLU A 549 15.25 14.96 38.18
N ILE A 550 14.62 13.78 38.20
CA ILE A 550 13.17 13.59 38.22
C ILE A 550 12.80 12.78 39.46
N SER A 551 12.28 13.45 40.48
CA SER A 551 11.92 12.85 41.77
C SER A 551 10.42 12.56 41.91
N ASP A 552 9.59 13.24 41.13
CA ASP A 552 8.13 13.27 41.31
C ASP A 552 7.41 13.74 40.02
N PRO A 553 6.08 13.53 39.90
CA PRO A 553 5.29 13.96 38.74
C PRO A 553 5.39 15.45 38.38
N VAL A 554 5.60 16.34 39.37
CA VAL A 554 5.69 17.79 39.16
C VAL A 554 7.02 18.14 38.50
N SER A 555 8.11 17.57 38.99
CA SER A 555 9.46 17.73 38.42
C SER A 555 9.52 17.19 36.97
N PHE A 556 8.90 16.03 36.70
CA PHE A 556 8.79 15.45 35.36
C PHE A 556 8.06 16.40 34.41
N SER A 557 6.84 16.80 34.77
CA SER A 557 6.01 17.67 33.93
C SER A 557 6.66 19.02 33.64
N THR A 558 7.29 19.65 34.65
CA THR A 558 7.94 20.96 34.49
C THR A 558 9.11 20.89 33.52
N LYS A 559 9.94 19.84 33.62
CA LYS A 559 11.07 19.64 32.71
C LYS A 559 10.61 19.25 31.31
N PHE A 560 9.61 18.37 31.22
CA PHE A 560 9.03 17.95 29.95
C PHE A 560 8.38 19.12 29.21
N HIS A 561 7.65 19.99 29.93
CA HIS A 561 7.10 21.23 29.37
C HIS A 561 8.18 22.09 28.73
N ARG A 562 9.28 22.38 29.44
CA ARG A 562 10.39 23.21 28.93
C ARG A 562 11.08 22.56 27.72
N PHE A 563 11.24 21.24 27.74
CA PHE A 563 11.79 20.48 26.62
C PHE A 563 10.89 20.58 25.39
N LEU A 564 9.58 20.35 25.56
CA LEU A 564 8.61 20.36 24.48
C LEU A 564 8.39 21.78 23.92
N GLU A 565 8.35 22.80 24.78
CA GLU A 565 8.21 24.21 24.39
C GLU A 565 9.30 24.64 23.40
N LYS A 566 10.56 24.30 23.67
CA LYS A 566 11.69 24.57 22.77
C LYS A 566 11.51 23.91 21.39
N ARG A 567 10.95 22.70 21.36
CA ARG A 567 10.73 21.93 20.12
C ARG A 567 9.52 22.41 19.32
N LEU A 568 8.43 22.78 20.01
CA LEU A 568 7.22 23.31 19.38
C LEU A 568 7.37 24.76 18.92
N ALA A 569 8.46 25.46 19.29
CA ALA A 569 8.73 26.84 18.87
C ALA A 569 8.77 26.98 17.34
N GLY A 570 9.39 26.03 16.63
CA GLY A 570 9.50 26.03 15.16
C GLY A 570 8.27 25.49 14.42
N ILE A 571 7.27 24.94 15.12
CA ILE A 571 6.08 24.34 14.51
C ILE A 571 4.93 25.34 14.52
N ASN A 572 4.35 25.61 13.35
CA ASN A 572 3.21 26.49 13.18
C ASN A 572 1.88 25.72 13.38
N LEU A 573 1.51 25.53 14.65
CA LEU A 573 0.23 24.91 15.07
C LEU A 573 -0.54 25.90 15.95
N GLU A 574 -1.86 25.93 15.77
CA GLU A 574 -2.74 26.88 16.46
C GLU A 574 -2.97 26.46 17.93
N TRP A 575 -3.02 25.14 18.18
CA TRP A 575 -3.38 24.57 19.48
C TRP A 575 -2.19 24.07 20.30
N LYS A 576 -0.95 24.45 19.95
CA LYS A 576 0.26 24.01 20.67
C LYS A 576 0.31 24.45 22.14
N SER A 577 -0.20 25.63 22.44
CA SER A 577 -0.28 26.15 23.82
C SER A 577 -1.22 25.30 24.69
N LEU A 578 -2.30 24.78 24.11
CA LEU A 578 -3.28 23.98 24.84
C LEU A 578 -2.67 22.68 25.38
N ILE A 579 -1.85 21.99 24.58
CA ILE A 579 -1.12 20.79 25.01
C ILE A 579 -0.10 21.13 26.10
N LEU A 580 0.61 22.27 25.99
CA LEU A 580 1.53 22.73 27.03
C LEU A 580 0.79 23.03 28.34
N ASP A 581 -0.42 23.58 28.27
CA ASP A 581 -1.25 23.82 29.44
C ASP A 581 -1.78 22.51 30.05
N TRP A 582 -2.09 21.49 29.24
CA TRP A 582 -2.43 20.16 29.77
C TRP A 582 -1.28 19.55 30.58
N ILE A 583 -0.03 19.73 30.12
CA ILE A 583 1.16 19.29 30.86
C ILE A 583 1.27 20.04 32.19
N LYS A 584 1.05 21.36 32.21
CA LYS A 584 1.01 22.12 33.48
C LYS A 584 -0.12 21.68 34.39
N ASP A 585 -1.30 21.39 33.84
CA ASP A 585 -2.46 20.95 34.60
C ASP A 585 -2.24 19.59 35.24
N TYR A 586 -1.50 18.69 34.57
CA TYR A 586 -1.03 17.45 35.18
C TYR A 586 -0.21 17.72 36.45
N ALA A 587 0.74 18.66 36.42
CA ALA A 587 1.50 19.04 37.61
C ALA A 587 0.59 19.58 38.74
N LYS A 588 -0.46 20.34 38.40
CA LYS A 588 -1.46 20.88 39.36
C LYS A 588 -2.23 19.81 40.12
N LEU A 589 -2.46 18.63 39.54
CA LEU A 589 -3.11 17.52 40.24
C LEU A 589 -2.32 17.07 41.47
N PHE A 590 -0.99 17.10 41.37
CA PHE A 590 -0.09 16.63 42.42
C PHE A 590 0.37 17.74 43.38
N PHE A 591 0.20 19.01 43.04
CA PHE A 591 0.47 20.14 43.95
C PHE A 591 -0.44 20.18 45.19
N LYS A 592 -1.60 19.51 45.18
CA LYS A 592 -2.60 19.53 46.26
C LYS A 592 -2.66 18.24 47.10
N LEU A 593 -1.89 17.23 46.73
CA LEU A 593 -1.88 15.94 47.40
C LEU A 593 -0.63 15.84 48.27
N ASP A 594 -0.78 15.85 49.59
CA ASP A 594 0.28 15.44 50.55
C ASP A 594 0.53 13.94 50.40
N MET A 595 1.12 13.52 49.28
CA MET A 595 1.51 12.13 49.05
C MET A 595 2.98 11.95 49.41
N ASN A 596 3.22 11.42 50.61
CA ASN A 596 4.48 10.74 51.00
C ASN A 596 4.65 9.41 50.23
N ARG A 597 4.37 9.38 48.92
CA ARG A 597 4.60 8.22 48.05
C ARG A 597 5.87 8.45 47.25
N ASN A 598 6.82 7.54 47.37
CA ASN A 598 7.98 7.52 46.47
C ASN A 598 7.52 7.03 45.10
N TRP A 599 7.54 7.91 44.12
CA TRP A 599 7.22 7.58 42.73
C TRP A 599 8.48 7.10 42.01
N THR A 600 8.35 6.04 41.22
CA THR A 600 9.37 5.68 40.25
C THR A 600 9.15 6.43 38.93
N LEU A 601 10.23 6.73 38.20
CA LEU A 601 10.12 7.37 36.87
C LEU A 601 9.24 6.56 35.90
N TYR A 602 9.22 5.22 36.03
CA TYR A 602 8.33 4.33 35.28
C TYR A 602 6.85 4.57 35.59
N GLU A 603 6.49 4.69 36.87
CA GLU A 603 5.12 5.01 37.29
C GLU A 603 4.69 6.41 36.83
N ILE A 604 5.57 7.41 36.98
CA ILE A 604 5.31 8.79 36.54
C ILE A 604 5.06 8.84 35.04
N TYR A 605 5.89 8.14 34.26
CA TYR A 605 5.76 8.07 32.82
C TYR A 605 4.39 7.52 32.40
N ASN A 606 4.01 6.35 32.93
CA ASN A 606 2.75 5.70 32.56
C ASN A 606 1.53 6.53 32.96
N ASP A 607 1.54 7.11 34.15
CA ASP A 607 0.45 7.97 34.64
C ASP A 607 0.31 9.24 33.78
N PHE A 608 1.43 9.86 33.42
CA PHE A 608 1.47 11.03 32.54
C PHE A 608 0.93 10.73 31.13
N ILE A 609 1.33 9.60 30.53
CA ILE A 609 0.83 9.20 29.20
C ILE A 609 -0.67 8.92 29.25
N ASN A 610 -1.14 8.14 30.23
CA ASN A 610 -2.56 7.85 30.39
C ASN A 610 -3.39 9.13 30.55
N TYR A 611 -2.89 10.10 31.33
CA TYR A 611 -3.55 11.39 31.50
C TYR A 611 -3.71 12.14 30.16
N LEU A 612 -2.66 12.18 29.33
CA LEU A 612 -2.71 12.85 28.03
C LEU A 612 -3.64 12.14 27.04
N GLU A 613 -3.62 10.81 27.00
CA GLU A 613 -4.48 9.99 26.15
C GLU A 613 -5.97 10.19 26.50
N GLU A 614 -6.32 10.13 27.78
CA GLU A 614 -7.68 10.40 28.23
C GLU A 614 -8.15 11.82 27.92
N ARG A 615 -7.26 12.81 28.06
CA ARG A 615 -7.56 14.22 27.76
C ARG A 615 -7.79 14.43 26.27
N GLU A 616 -6.98 13.82 25.41
CA GLU A 616 -7.16 13.89 23.96
C GLU A 616 -8.48 13.26 23.52
N TYR A 617 -8.79 12.06 24.04
CA TYR A 617 -10.02 11.35 23.72
C TYR A 617 -11.25 12.19 24.09
N LYS A 618 -11.26 12.74 25.31
CA LYS A 618 -12.34 13.62 25.78
C LYS A 618 -12.42 14.91 24.96
N ALA A 619 -11.30 15.52 24.59
CA ALA A 619 -11.29 16.78 23.84
C ALA A 619 -11.80 16.63 22.40
N ARG A 620 -11.61 15.47 21.77
CA ARG A 620 -12.07 15.20 20.40
C ARG A 620 -13.55 14.85 20.29
N ASP A 621 -14.19 14.56 21.40
CA ASP A 621 -15.62 14.33 21.47
C ASP A 621 -16.40 15.64 21.20
N PRO A 622 -17.29 15.69 20.19
CA PRO A 622 -18.12 16.86 19.91
C PRO A 622 -18.88 17.41 21.12
N ASP A 623 -19.34 16.55 22.02
CA ASP A 623 -20.14 16.99 23.17
C ASP A 623 -19.28 17.71 24.21
N ASN A 624 -18.04 17.26 24.43
CA ASN A 624 -17.07 17.94 25.30
C ASN A 624 -16.50 19.22 24.68
N PHE A 625 -16.46 19.31 23.34
CA PHE A 625 -16.01 20.53 22.66
C PHE A 625 -16.89 21.74 22.97
N VAL A 626 -18.17 21.53 23.30
CA VAL A 626 -19.08 22.57 23.78
C VAL A 626 -18.50 23.27 25.02
N ASN A 627 -18.01 22.50 26.00
CA ASN A 627 -17.41 23.04 27.23
C ASN A 627 -16.12 23.81 26.95
N PHE A 628 -15.34 23.33 25.98
CA PHE A 628 -14.14 24.02 25.52
C PHE A 628 -14.46 25.37 24.87
N LEU A 629 -15.46 25.42 23.98
CA LEU A 629 -15.92 26.66 23.36
C LEU A 629 -16.39 27.68 24.41
N ASP A 630 -17.18 27.25 25.40
CA ASP A 630 -17.69 28.14 26.45
C ASP A 630 -16.56 28.78 27.28
N THR A 631 -15.55 27.97 27.63
CA THR A 631 -14.34 28.44 28.32
C THR A 631 -13.53 29.40 27.45
N PHE A 632 -13.38 29.09 26.15
CA PHE A 632 -12.66 29.94 25.21
C PHE A 632 -13.34 31.31 25.04
N ILE A 633 -14.66 31.32 24.84
CA ILE A 633 -15.47 32.53 24.64
C ILE A 633 -15.46 33.43 25.88
N SER A 634 -15.43 32.82 27.07
CA SER A 634 -15.35 33.56 28.33
C SER A 634 -14.10 34.45 28.43
N ASN A 635 -12.99 34.02 27.80
CA ASN A 635 -11.70 34.72 27.82
C ASN A 635 -11.55 35.80 26.74
N ILE A 636 -12.51 35.95 25.81
CA ILE A 636 -12.48 36.98 24.75
C ILE A 636 -12.89 38.34 25.34
N VAL A 637 -12.06 39.35 25.08
CA VAL A 637 -12.21 40.71 25.62
C VAL A 637 -13.05 41.61 24.71
N ASP A 638 -12.95 41.46 23.38
CA ASP A 638 -13.75 42.25 22.44
C ASP A 638 -15.22 41.82 22.50
N ARG A 639 -16.09 42.78 22.81
CA ARG A 639 -17.54 42.56 22.93
C ARG A 639 -18.19 42.16 21.62
N LYS A 640 -17.72 42.66 20.47
CA LYS A 640 -18.31 42.33 19.17
C LYS A 640 -17.93 40.91 18.75
N GLU A 641 -16.65 40.59 18.86
CA GLU A 641 -16.13 39.24 18.63
C GLU A 641 -16.79 38.20 19.56
N LYS A 642 -16.90 38.52 20.85
CA LYS A 642 -17.57 37.66 21.84
C LYS A 642 -19.03 37.41 21.49
N HIS A 643 -19.77 38.42 21.05
CA HIS A 643 -21.17 38.27 20.63
C HIS A 643 -21.32 37.32 19.43
N SER A 644 -20.47 37.47 18.42
CA SER A 644 -20.47 36.59 17.24
C SER A 644 -20.04 35.16 17.59
N LEU A 645 -19.10 34.96 18.52
CA LEU A 645 -18.73 33.63 19.00
C LEU A 645 -19.81 32.97 19.87
N ILE A 646 -20.58 33.73 20.66
CA ILE A 646 -21.74 33.20 21.39
C ILE A 646 -22.79 32.66 20.42
N ARG A 647 -23.07 33.38 19.33
CA ARG A 647 -23.96 32.89 18.27
C ARG A 647 -23.42 31.62 17.60
N LEU A 648 -22.10 31.53 17.36
CA LEU A 648 -21.46 30.30 16.87
C LEU A 648 -21.63 29.15 17.85
N TYR A 649 -21.49 29.40 19.16
CA TYR A 649 -21.68 28.41 20.20
C TYR A 649 -23.13 27.89 20.25
N GLU A 650 -24.12 28.77 20.17
CA GLU A 650 -25.55 28.37 20.13
C GLU A 650 -25.85 27.50 18.91
N GLN A 651 -25.34 27.87 17.74
CA GLN A 651 -25.47 27.08 16.51
C GLN A 651 -24.74 25.75 16.63
N TYR A 652 -23.52 25.72 17.15
CA TYR A 652 -22.76 24.49 17.37
C TYR A 652 -23.53 23.52 18.29
N LYS A 653 -24.08 24.03 19.39
CA LYS A 653 -24.87 23.24 20.35
C LYS A 653 -26.15 22.68 19.70
N TYR A 654 -26.83 23.49 18.89
CA TYR A 654 -28.00 23.03 18.11
C TYR A 654 -27.63 21.90 17.15
N PHE A 655 -26.53 22.03 16.39
CA PHE A 655 -26.08 21.00 15.44
C PHE A 655 -25.51 19.75 16.11
N SER A 656 -24.88 19.87 17.30
CA SER A 656 -24.47 18.69 18.09
C SER A 656 -25.67 17.81 18.44
N GLY A 657 -26.83 18.43 18.75
CA GLY A 657 -28.09 17.71 19.01
C GLY A 657 -28.69 17.02 17.77
N ILE A 658 -28.37 17.47 16.56
CA ILE A 658 -28.87 16.89 15.29
C ILE A 658 -28.07 15.65 14.85
N LYS A 659 -26.92 15.38 15.47
CA LYS A 659 -26.02 14.25 15.18
C LYS A 659 -26.73 12.89 15.12
N THR A 660 -27.82 12.70 15.87
CA THR A 660 -28.59 11.46 15.91
C THR A 660 -29.74 11.39 14.90
N GLU A 661 -30.30 12.52 14.50
CA GLU A 661 -31.50 12.59 13.65
C GLU A 661 -31.16 12.73 12.16
N PHE A 662 -30.08 13.45 11.83
CA PHE A 662 -29.67 13.64 10.43
C PHE A 662 -29.32 12.32 9.71
N PRO A 663 -28.57 11.37 10.32
CA PRO A 663 -28.30 10.07 9.68
C PRO A 663 -29.58 9.28 9.40
N LYS A 664 -30.57 9.33 10.30
CA LYS A 664 -31.87 8.65 10.10
C LYS A 664 -32.64 9.26 8.93
N TYR A 665 -32.64 10.59 8.84
CA TYR A 665 -33.25 11.31 7.72
C TYR A 665 -32.55 10.98 6.38
N LEU A 666 -31.22 11.00 6.35
CA LEU A 666 -30.42 10.64 5.16
C LEU A 666 -30.72 9.20 4.72
N ARG A 667 -30.76 8.26 5.68
CA ARG A 667 -31.08 6.86 5.42
C ARG A 667 -32.44 6.71 4.73
N LYS A 668 -33.47 7.36 5.26
CA LYS A 668 -34.82 7.30 4.70
C LYS A 668 -34.86 7.83 3.26
N LYS A 669 -34.17 8.93 2.98
CA LYS A 669 -34.07 9.49 1.62
C LYS A 669 -33.35 8.55 0.65
N ILE A 670 -32.27 7.89 1.10
CA ILE A 670 -31.55 6.90 0.30
C ILE A 670 -32.43 5.68 0.02
N GLU A 671 -33.13 5.15 1.04
CA GLU A 671 -34.03 4.01 0.89
C GLU A 671 -35.22 4.32 -0.04
N GLU A 672 -35.80 5.52 0.08
CA GLU A 672 -36.85 6.01 -0.82
C GLU A 672 -36.36 6.07 -2.27
N GLU A 673 -35.22 6.71 -2.53
CA GLU A 673 -34.65 6.79 -3.88
C GLU A 673 -34.32 5.41 -4.45
N ILE A 674 -33.77 4.49 -3.65
CA ILE A 674 -33.50 3.10 -4.10
C ILE A 674 -34.79 2.36 -4.47
N SER A 675 -35.88 2.61 -3.76
CA SER A 675 -37.17 1.95 -4.00
C SER A 675 -37.86 2.44 -5.28
N THR A 676 -37.65 3.71 -5.65
CA THR A 676 -38.21 4.34 -6.85
C THR A 676 -37.24 4.36 -8.02
N PHE A 677 -35.98 3.95 -7.82
CA PHE A 677 -34.92 4.01 -8.81
C PHE A 677 -35.27 3.22 -10.09
N ASN A 678 -35.69 3.93 -11.13
CA ASN A 678 -35.96 3.35 -12.43
C ASN A 678 -34.70 3.40 -13.31
N ILE A 679 -34.26 2.23 -13.79
CA ILE A 679 -33.05 2.17 -14.61
C ILE A 679 -33.40 2.39 -16.08
N GLU A 680 -33.30 3.63 -16.56
CA GLU A 680 -33.26 3.89 -17.99
C GLU A 680 -31.89 3.48 -18.54
N TRP A 681 -31.73 2.28 -19.09
CA TRP A 681 -30.43 1.86 -19.64
C TRP A 681 -30.02 2.85 -20.75
N GLU A 682 -28.94 3.61 -20.53
CA GLU A 682 -28.27 4.32 -21.62
C GLU A 682 -27.92 3.27 -22.68
N THR A 683 -28.52 3.42 -23.85
CA THR A 683 -28.27 2.58 -25.03
C THR A 683 -26.94 2.94 -25.68
N ASP A 684 -26.44 4.15 -25.40
CA ASP A 684 -25.19 4.69 -25.93
C ASP A 684 -23.94 4.00 -25.34
N TYR A 685 -23.48 2.98 -26.05
CA TYR A 685 -22.19 2.32 -25.82
C TYR A 685 -21.11 3.03 -26.60
N ASN A 686 -20.50 4.04 -25.99
CA ASN A 686 -19.31 4.64 -26.56
C ASN A 686 -18.16 3.61 -26.59
N LEU A 687 -17.88 3.00 -27.75
CA LEU A 687 -16.78 2.04 -27.97
C LEU A 687 -15.39 2.58 -27.64
N ILE A 688 -15.30 3.88 -27.31
CA ILE A 688 -14.17 4.51 -26.61
C ILE A 688 -13.75 3.68 -25.38
N PHE A 689 -14.65 2.93 -24.73
CA PHE A 689 -14.31 2.04 -23.61
C PHE A 689 -13.47 0.81 -23.99
N ILE A 690 -13.58 0.30 -25.23
CA ILE A 690 -12.71 -0.79 -25.75
C ILE A 690 -11.37 -0.22 -26.21
N SER A 691 -11.27 1.10 -26.39
CA SER A 691 -10.07 1.73 -26.95
C SER A 691 -8.82 1.46 -26.10
N SER A 692 -7.72 1.32 -26.83
CA SER A 692 -6.34 1.28 -26.38
C SER A 692 -5.80 2.60 -25.83
N ASP A 693 -6.62 3.66 -25.84
CA ASP A 693 -6.18 4.99 -25.43
C ASP A 693 -6.03 4.94 -23.89
N ASN A 694 -4.90 5.41 -23.36
CA ASN A 694 -4.49 5.35 -21.94
C ASN A 694 -5.42 6.13 -21.00
N ASN A 695 -6.71 5.77 -20.97
CA ASN A 695 -7.70 6.27 -20.05
C ASN A 695 -7.86 5.24 -18.93
N GLU A 696 -7.88 5.68 -17.67
CA GLU A 696 -7.97 4.83 -16.46
C GLU A 696 -9.19 3.88 -16.44
N ASN A 697 -10.18 4.10 -17.31
CA ASN A 697 -11.39 3.28 -17.42
C ASN A 697 -11.43 2.42 -18.69
N SER A 698 -10.35 2.31 -19.47
CA SER A 698 -10.32 1.46 -20.67
C SER A 698 -10.36 -0.04 -20.33
N PHE A 699 -10.83 -0.84 -21.29
CA PHE A 699 -10.82 -2.29 -21.14
C PHE A 699 -9.40 -2.85 -21.10
N TYR A 700 -8.47 -2.23 -21.85
CA TYR A 700 -7.06 -2.58 -21.81
C TYR A 700 -6.48 -2.43 -20.40
N GLU A 701 -6.71 -1.29 -19.74
CA GLU A 701 -6.23 -1.07 -18.38
C GLU A 701 -6.89 -2.01 -17.37
N TYR A 702 -8.17 -2.34 -17.58
CA TYR A 702 -8.85 -3.36 -16.79
C TYR A 702 -8.17 -4.74 -16.90
N LEU A 703 -7.81 -5.18 -18.12
CA LEU A 703 -7.11 -6.45 -18.33
C LEU A 703 -5.70 -6.40 -17.75
N LYS A 704 -4.97 -5.32 -17.99
CA LYS A 704 -3.59 -5.13 -17.50
C LYS A 704 -3.53 -5.25 -15.98
N GLU A 705 -4.41 -4.53 -15.29
CA GLU A 705 -4.36 -4.44 -13.83
C GLU A 705 -4.97 -5.64 -13.10
N ASN A 706 -5.97 -6.32 -13.67
CA ASN A 706 -6.65 -7.44 -12.98
C ASN A 706 -6.20 -8.83 -13.46
N GLU A 707 -5.77 -8.98 -14.72
CA GLU A 707 -5.60 -10.31 -15.35
C GLU A 707 -4.16 -10.57 -15.84
N LEU A 708 -3.48 -9.55 -16.39
CA LEU A 708 -2.09 -9.71 -16.86
C LEU A 708 -1.08 -9.70 -15.71
N LYS A 709 -1.35 -8.90 -14.68
CA LYS A 709 -0.59 -8.92 -13.41
C LYS A 709 -0.84 -10.24 -12.68
N TYR A 710 0.17 -11.09 -12.57
CA TYR A 710 0.00 -12.46 -12.07
C TYR A 710 -0.45 -12.49 -10.60
N PHE A 711 0.11 -11.63 -9.75
CA PHE A 711 -0.19 -11.51 -8.31
C PHE A 711 -1.34 -10.53 -8.01
N SER A 712 -2.16 -10.13 -8.99
CA SER A 712 -3.27 -9.16 -8.79
C SER A 712 -4.27 -9.58 -7.71
N ASP A 713 -4.42 -10.90 -7.52
CA ASP A 713 -5.32 -11.51 -6.54
C ASP A 713 -4.70 -11.67 -5.13
N LEU A 714 -3.43 -11.27 -4.95
CA LEU A 714 -2.72 -11.40 -3.67
C LEU A 714 -2.82 -10.12 -2.84
N ILE A 715 -2.86 -10.30 -1.53
CA ILE A 715 -2.82 -9.23 -0.54
C ILE A 715 -1.67 -9.53 0.44
N PRO A 716 -0.77 -8.57 0.68
CA PRO A 716 0.34 -8.73 1.60
C PRO A 716 -0.11 -8.36 3.02
N ILE A 717 -0.10 -9.34 3.93
CA ILE A 717 -0.32 -9.13 5.36
C ILE A 717 1.04 -9.26 6.06
N PRO A 718 1.50 -8.25 6.81
CA PRO A 718 2.76 -8.35 7.54
C PRO A 718 2.66 -9.51 8.54
N SER A 719 3.72 -10.33 8.58
CA SER A 719 3.86 -11.45 9.50
C SER A 719 4.92 -11.14 10.56
N ASN A 720 6.04 -10.56 10.14
CA ASN A 720 7.12 -10.15 11.02
C ASN A 720 7.79 -8.88 10.47
N LEU A 721 7.99 -7.87 11.32
CA LEU A 721 8.80 -6.69 11.02
C LEU A 721 9.91 -6.62 12.07
N ILE A 722 11.15 -6.66 11.61
CA ILE A 722 12.35 -6.60 12.44
C ILE A 722 13.00 -5.24 12.17
N LEU A 723 13.16 -4.47 13.23
CA LEU A 723 13.86 -3.19 13.21
C LEU A 723 15.18 -3.33 13.97
N ARG A 724 16.23 -2.66 13.49
CA ARG A 724 17.52 -2.55 14.19
C ARG A 724 17.68 -1.14 14.73
N HIS A 725 17.97 -1.03 16.01
CA HIS A 725 18.20 0.27 16.65
C HIS A 725 19.44 0.97 16.10
N GLN A 726 19.36 2.29 15.95
CA GLN A 726 20.50 3.12 15.55
C GLN A 726 21.13 3.75 16.79
N PHE A 727 22.24 3.16 17.26
CA PHE A 727 22.96 3.63 18.44
C PHE A 727 23.80 4.87 18.14
N THR A 728 23.87 5.78 19.11
CA THR A 728 24.92 6.81 19.15
C THR A 728 26.25 6.21 19.59
N HIS A 729 27.36 6.93 19.39
CA HIS A 729 28.68 6.47 19.84
C HIS A 729 28.74 6.20 21.35
N GLU A 730 28.03 6.98 22.16
CA GLU A 730 27.94 6.78 23.62
C GLU A 730 27.09 5.56 24.00
N GLU A 731 26.08 5.24 23.19
CA GLU A 731 25.20 4.09 23.44
C GLU A 731 25.85 2.76 23.09
N LEU A 732 26.78 2.72 22.12
CA LEU A 732 27.47 1.49 21.72
C LEU A 732 28.19 0.81 22.90
N ASP A 733 28.67 1.59 23.87
CA ASP A 733 29.36 1.05 25.06
C ASP A 733 28.40 0.36 26.04
N LEU A 734 27.10 0.66 25.97
CA LEU A 734 26.07 0.08 26.84
C LEU A 734 25.57 -1.29 26.34
N PHE A 735 25.92 -1.68 25.11
CA PHE A 735 25.42 -2.89 24.48
C PHE A 735 26.54 -3.84 24.04
N GLU A 736 26.30 -5.15 24.13
CA GLU A 736 27.20 -6.20 23.62
C GLU A 736 26.95 -6.53 22.15
N GLY A 737 25.82 -6.07 21.59
CA GLY A 737 25.44 -6.30 20.20
C GLY A 737 24.24 -5.47 19.78
N ASP A 738 23.69 -5.77 18.60
CA ASP A 738 22.56 -5.05 18.02
C ASP A 738 21.27 -5.24 18.84
N LEU A 739 20.57 -4.14 19.14
CA LEU A 739 19.22 -4.17 19.69
C LEU A 739 18.20 -4.28 18.54
N PHE A 740 17.44 -5.38 18.55
CA PHE A 740 16.37 -5.64 17.61
C PHE A 740 15.01 -5.47 18.26
N GLN A 741 14.13 -4.73 17.59
CA GLN A 741 12.71 -4.62 17.94
C GLN A 741 11.90 -5.41 16.93
N VAL A 742 11.04 -6.31 17.40
CA VAL A 742 10.33 -7.30 16.58
C VAL A 742 8.82 -7.12 16.76
N PHE A 743 8.15 -6.77 15.66
CA PHE A 743 6.70 -6.75 15.55
C PHE A 743 6.23 -8.08 14.97
N ALA A 744 5.72 -8.95 15.83
CA ALA A 744 5.19 -10.26 15.45
C ALA A 744 3.68 -10.17 15.25
N PHE A 745 3.25 -10.11 13.99
CA PHE A 745 1.85 -10.04 13.61
C PHE A 745 1.20 -11.44 13.62
N LYS A 746 -0.04 -11.49 14.09
CA LYS A 746 -0.89 -12.68 14.15
C LYS A 746 -2.25 -12.33 13.58
N TYR A 747 -2.57 -12.96 12.46
CA TYR A 747 -3.85 -12.79 11.79
C TYR A 747 -4.81 -13.93 12.18
N TRP A 748 -6.03 -13.57 12.59
CA TRP A 748 -7.07 -14.54 13.02
C TRP A 748 -8.40 -14.23 12.35
N GLY A 749 -8.91 -15.19 11.55
CA GLY A 749 -10.20 -15.06 10.85
C GLY A 749 -10.13 -14.11 9.65
N GLU A 750 -11.27 -13.52 9.25
CA GLU A 750 -11.36 -12.69 8.04
C GLU A 750 -11.03 -11.20 8.25
N ALA A 751 -10.94 -10.73 9.49
CA ALA A 751 -10.82 -9.30 9.76
C ALA A 751 -10.04 -8.90 11.02
N ASN A 752 -9.53 -9.84 11.85
CA ASN A 752 -8.85 -9.48 13.09
C ASN A 752 -7.34 -9.70 12.98
N ILE A 753 -6.57 -8.72 13.46
CA ILE A 753 -5.13 -8.82 13.59
C ILE A 753 -4.72 -8.44 15.01
N ALA A 754 -3.70 -9.11 15.52
CA ALA A 754 -2.99 -8.66 16.70
C ALA A 754 -1.50 -8.66 16.38
N PHE A 755 -0.73 -7.78 17.02
CA PHE A 755 0.72 -7.92 16.99
C PHE A 755 1.31 -7.76 18.37
N ASN A 756 2.36 -8.54 18.60
CA ASN A 756 3.18 -8.45 19.79
C ASN A 756 4.44 -7.68 19.45
N LEU A 757 4.82 -6.76 20.31
CA LEU A 757 6.08 -6.04 20.23
C LEU A 757 7.05 -6.62 21.26
N SER A 758 8.20 -7.07 20.77
CA SER A 758 9.23 -7.73 21.59
C SER A 758 10.61 -7.19 21.23
N ASP A 759 11.58 -7.33 22.12
CA ASP A 759 12.98 -7.01 21.82
C ASP A 759 13.94 -8.00 22.50
N ASN A 760 15.20 -7.95 22.09
CA ASN A 760 16.28 -8.75 22.68
C ASN A 760 17.04 -7.98 23.78
N PHE A 761 16.47 -6.92 24.37
CA PHE A 761 17.19 -5.98 25.25
C PHE A 761 17.92 -6.68 26.39
N LYS A 762 17.27 -7.64 27.05
CA LYS A 762 17.83 -8.44 28.15
C LYS A 762 19.15 -9.14 27.80
N LYS A 763 19.33 -9.50 26.53
CA LYS A 763 20.49 -10.27 26.06
C LYS A 763 21.65 -9.39 25.64
N VAL A 764 21.36 -8.18 25.15
CA VAL A 764 22.38 -7.29 24.59
C VAL A 764 22.75 -6.13 25.50
N TYR A 765 21.94 -5.79 26.51
CA TYR A 765 22.22 -4.70 27.42
C TYR A 765 23.20 -5.11 28.53
N ARG A 766 24.26 -4.31 28.76
CA ARG A 766 25.25 -4.56 29.81
C ARG A 766 24.75 -4.07 31.16
N GLU A 767 24.24 -4.97 32.00
CA GLU A 767 23.70 -4.60 33.32
C GLU A 767 24.77 -4.07 34.32
N TRP A 768 26.06 -4.31 34.10
CA TRP A 768 27.13 -4.16 35.10
C TRP A 768 28.06 -2.94 34.88
N ILE A 769 27.90 -2.15 33.81
CA ILE A 769 28.77 -0.99 33.51
C ILE A 769 28.49 0.25 34.40
N LYS A 770 27.46 0.25 35.25
CA LYS A 770 27.13 1.38 36.14
C LYS A 770 27.42 1.14 37.64
N GLU A 771 28.16 0.08 38.00
CA GLU A 771 28.74 -0.06 39.36
C GLU A 771 30.19 0.45 39.45
N LEU A 772 30.78 0.88 38.33
CA LEU A 772 31.95 1.76 38.25
C LEU A 772 31.50 3.21 38.11
#